data_AF-A0A087TPM9-F1
#
_entry.id   AF-A0A087TPM9-F1
#
_cell.length_a   1.000
_cell.length_b   1.000
_cell.length_c   1.000
_cell.angle_alpha   90.00
_cell.angle_beta   90.00
_cell.angle_gamma   90.00
#
_symmetry.space_group_name_H-M   'P 1'
#
loop_
_entity.id
_entity.type
_entity.pdbx_description
1 polymer ?
#
loop_
_entity_poly.entity_id
_entity_poly.type
_entity_poly.pdbx_seq_one_letter_code
_entity_poly.pdbx_strand_id
1 'polypeptide(L)'
;MLFKSSFNQRFSRCFWTSLVAVTVLACGILLYVSCLRKGGIQISSLKYPTVKAEKLLAQRNCENICRSKDCIIATDFILSLMDESVDPCEDFYAFSCGGWRSRFTINDTYSILTSMELNLKNILKGILDKAEGAPESSTEKMKIVYDSCMNDSSSELIMPAFLNFLKELGIPDWPNLSSDFQFINPTIEEFLAILAAHNQPAFLQFTSDKSEEEINSEEKLLNMTVSPFYVLTIPDRTVGTFRNVMFGILKYLNVDHPTANRTWQEFLTTNDEIRRIAEVDWDEICEDCEEDSVVLDCTGEVEDNLKPVCNILRAVVNYTGIGDQYSSLGAFISEAKYVKSLFPLLTNFTHKAIADYLMLRLIMNNMDDMNFILRLLLQESFEDLLQTPFKYNLNKWKHCVGWISFYMPYALGVEYVSKFLPRQKLKKIDKIVRTFINEAADYTMSQEWIAEDARLLLSHQIRNMSSNLNSHVESLANETAANHRYSEYHPTRKSFFENVLNYHKAAFIYRMRKHDSLDGNFNDPFVFNAFQYDGHIDLRLGVLLPPVYLPGLPEPLNYATMGPVIGHEIGHEINLFFGHNENVDNITKENFLEKGKCIEDKYSEYDIRSIGKKLEGNETVIENMADFIGLKLMEKTVERKLDQMGARREPLLPELNYTTNQLLYISLAQMWCSVRSPKVELHHYKHDSHAPPDARVINMLQNSERFSEVFNCSVGSGMNPIHKCAYYD
;
A
#
# COMPACT_ATOMS: atom_id res chain seq x y z
N MET A 1 55.19 -52.01 -41.64
CA MET A 1 55.42 -51.26 -40.38
C MET A 1 54.61 -49.97 -40.45
N LEU A 2 54.02 -49.51 -39.34
CA LEU A 2 53.05 -48.39 -39.21
C LEU A 2 51.57 -48.77 -39.08
N PHE A 3 51.20 -49.62 -38.11
CA PHE A 3 49.84 -49.63 -37.50
C PHE A 3 49.86 -50.27 -36.10
N LYS A 4 50.90 -50.01 -35.30
CA LYS A 4 51.01 -50.57 -33.93
C LYS A 4 51.44 -49.56 -32.84
N SER A 5 51.64 -48.27 -33.14
CA SER A 5 52.10 -47.30 -32.14
C SER A 5 51.02 -46.36 -31.56
N SER A 6 49.85 -46.19 -32.18
CA SER A 6 48.84 -45.23 -31.67
C SER A 6 47.87 -45.79 -30.62
N PHE A 7 47.71 -47.11 -30.53
CA PHE A 7 46.78 -47.73 -29.57
C PHE A 7 47.33 -47.76 -28.14
N ASN A 8 48.64 -47.99 -27.97
CA ASN A 8 49.30 -48.00 -26.65
C ASN A 8 49.40 -46.61 -26.00
N GLN A 9 49.47 -45.53 -26.79
CA GLN A 9 49.51 -44.16 -26.22
C GLN A 9 48.15 -43.68 -25.70
N ARG A 10 47.03 -44.07 -26.34
CA ARG A 10 45.68 -43.70 -25.86
C ARG A 10 45.27 -44.49 -24.62
N PHE A 11 45.59 -45.80 -24.56
CA PHE A 11 45.30 -46.62 -23.37
C PHE A 11 46.13 -46.18 -22.16
N SER A 12 47.41 -45.82 -22.39
CA SER A 12 48.28 -45.24 -21.35
C SER A 12 47.72 -43.93 -20.79
N ARG A 13 47.25 -43.01 -21.65
CA ARG A 13 46.67 -41.74 -21.18
C ARG A 13 45.39 -41.92 -20.38
N CYS A 14 44.46 -42.77 -20.82
CA CYS A 14 43.23 -43.05 -20.05
C CYS A 14 43.55 -43.74 -18.71
N PHE A 15 44.49 -44.69 -18.69
CA PHE A 15 44.91 -45.35 -17.46
C PHE A 15 45.54 -44.36 -16.47
N TRP A 16 46.42 -43.47 -16.93
CA TRP A 16 47.03 -42.45 -16.07
C TRP A 16 46.03 -41.39 -15.60
N THR A 17 45.06 -40.98 -16.42
CA THR A 17 44.01 -40.03 -15.98
C THR A 17 43.07 -40.66 -14.95
N SER A 18 42.70 -41.93 -15.12
CA SER A 18 41.88 -42.64 -14.14
C SER A 18 42.65 -42.92 -12.86
N LEU A 19 43.94 -43.26 -12.95
CA LEU A 19 44.80 -43.46 -11.78
C LEU A 19 44.94 -42.15 -10.99
N VAL A 20 45.21 -41.02 -11.66
CA VAL A 20 45.29 -39.69 -11.02
C VAL A 20 43.98 -39.33 -10.33
N ALA A 21 42.83 -39.51 -11.00
CA ALA A 21 41.52 -39.21 -10.42
C ALA A 21 41.23 -40.07 -9.17
N VAL A 22 41.57 -41.36 -9.20
CA VAL A 22 41.41 -42.26 -8.05
C VAL A 22 42.37 -41.89 -6.92
N THR A 23 43.63 -41.53 -7.20
CA THR A 23 44.55 -41.05 -6.16
C THR A 23 44.12 -39.71 -5.56
N VAL A 24 43.58 -38.78 -6.35
CA VAL A 24 43.09 -37.49 -5.82
C VAL A 24 41.86 -37.70 -4.93
N LEU A 25 40.94 -38.59 -5.33
CA LEU A 25 39.79 -38.98 -4.49
C LEU A 25 40.25 -39.69 -3.21
N ALA A 26 41.20 -40.62 -3.30
CA ALA A 26 41.74 -41.32 -2.14
C ALA A 26 42.49 -40.36 -1.19
N CYS A 27 43.28 -39.43 -1.72
CA CYS A 27 43.95 -38.39 -0.92
C CYS A 27 42.92 -37.42 -0.31
N GLY A 28 41.86 -37.05 -1.03
CA GLY A 28 40.77 -36.22 -0.52
C GLY A 28 40.01 -36.91 0.62
N ILE A 29 39.71 -38.20 0.49
CA ILE A 29 39.07 -39.00 1.54
C ILE A 29 40.01 -39.17 2.74
N LEU A 30 41.30 -39.42 2.52
CA LEU A 30 42.27 -39.53 3.62
C LEU A 30 42.49 -38.19 4.33
N LEU A 31 42.47 -37.06 3.62
CA LEU A 31 42.51 -35.72 4.20
C LEU A 31 41.22 -35.41 4.97
N TYR A 32 40.05 -35.78 4.43
CA TYR A 32 38.77 -35.62 5.11
C TYR A 32 38.69 -36.46 6.39
N VAL A 33 39.10 -37.74 6.33
CA VAL A 33 39.17 -38.63 7.50
C VAL A 33 40.25 -38.17 8.48
N SER A 34 41.36 -37.61 8.01
CA SER A 34 42.39 -37.00 8.87
C SER A 34 41.89 -35.71 9.51
N CYS A 35 41.08 -34.89 8.83
CA CYS A 35 40.42 -33.72 9.40
C CYS A 35 39.40 -34.13 10.47
N LEU A 36 38.64 -35.20 10.23
CA LEU A 36 37.71 -35.75 11.23
C LEU A 36 38.43 -36.38 12.43
N ARG A 37 39.61 -36.99 12.24
CA ARG A 37 40.43 -37.54 13.34
C ARG A 37 41.28 -36.50 14.07
N LYS A 38 41.65 -35.39 13.43
CA LYS A 38 42.43 -34.29 14.05
C LYS A 38 41.57 -33.10 14.50
N GLY A 39 40.25 -33.15 14.30
CA GLY A 39 39.28 -32.17 14.78
C GLY A 39 39.07 -32.15 16.30
N GLY A 40 39.94 -32.78 17.08
CA GLY A 40 40.17 -32.42 18.48
C GLY A 40 41.08 -31.19 18.55
N ILE A 41 40.60 -30.04 18.08
CA ILE A 41 41.29 -28.76 18.27
C ILE A 41 40.87 -28.20 19.63
N GLN A 42 41.80 -28.25 20.58
CA GLN A 42 41.80 -27.38 21.76
C GLN A 42 41.83 -25.93 21.26
N ILE A 43 40.71 -25.23 21.39
CA ILE A 43 40.66 -23.78 21.26
C ILE A 43 41.31 -23.20 22.52
N SER A 44 42.51 -22.66 22.36
CA SER A 44 43.12 -21.79 23.34
C SER A 44 42.20 -20.61 23.63
N SER A 45 41.91 -20.42 24.92
CA SER A 45 41.03 -19.40 25.50
C SER A 45 41.31 -17.99 24.99
N LEU A 46 40.43 -17.47 24.13
CA LEU A 46 40.10 -16.05 24.10
C LEU A 46 39.11 -15.81 25.25
N LYS A 47 39.58 -15.16 26.32
CA LYS A 47 38.74 -14.79 27.46
C LYS A 47 37.81 -13.65 27.06
N TYR A 48 36.59 -13.99 26.68
CA TYR A 48 35.42 -13.11 26.76
C TYR A 48 34.56 -13.54 27.96
N PRO A 49 33.84 -12.63 28.63
CA PRO A 49 33.13 -12.94 29.85
C PRO A 49 31.78 -13.64 29.53
N THR A 50 31.81 -14.95 29.31
CA THR A 50 30.63 -15.79 28.99
C THR A 50 30.26 -16.77 30.11
N VAL A 51 29.96 -16.28 31.33
CA VAL A 51 29.69 -17.19 32.48
C VAL A 51 28.19 -17.26 32.90
N LYS A 52 27.26 -16.67 32.13
CA LYS A 52 25.81 -16.82 32.43
C LYS A 52 24.97 -17.50 31.33
N ALA A 53 25.31 -17.35 30.05
CA ALA A 53 24.50 -17.88 28.94
C ALA A 53 24.55 -19.41 28.80
N GLU A 54 25.71 -20.05 29.06
CA GLU A 54 25.85 -21.52 28.96
C GLU A 54 24.93 -22.29 29.93
N LYS A 55 24.62 -21.71 31.10
CA LYS A 55 23.72 -22.36 32.07
C LYS A 55 22.25 -22.35 31.64
N LEU A 56 21.83 -21.40 30.81
CA LEU A 56 20.47 -21.32 30.27
C LEU A 56 20.29 -22.22 29.03
N LEU A 57 21.32 -22.38 28.19
CA LEU A 57 21.25 -23.19 26.98
C LEU A 57 21.44 -24.70 27.23
N ALA A 58 22.12 -25.11 28.31
CA ALA A 58 22.40 -26.52 28.62
C ALA A 58 21.16 -27.34 29.08
N GLN A 59 19.99 -26.70 29.27
CA GLN A 59 18.72 -27.35 29.64
C GLN A 59 17.72 -27.49 28.46
N ARG A 60 18.20 -27.57 27.21
CA ARG A 60 17.30 -27.86 26.07
C ARG A 60 16.76 -29.30 26.15
N ASN A 61 15.54 -29.44 26.66
CA ASN A 61 14.76 -30.68 26.53
C ASN A 61 14.35 -30.80 25.05
N CYS A 62 14.78 -31.87 24.35
CA CYS A 62 14.49 -32.07 22.93
C CYS A 62 12.99 -32.17 22.57
N GLU A 63 12.12 -32.24 23.59
CA GLU A 63 10.65 -32.31 23.47
C GLU A 63 9.99 -30.97 23.11
N ASN A 64 10.65 -29.82 23.33
CA ASN A 64 10.05 -28.49 23.12
C ASN A 64 10.37 -27.83 21.77
N ILE A 65 11.09 -28.53 20.89
CA ILE A 65 11.44 -28.01 19.55
C ILE A 65 10.25 -28.20 18.62
N CYS A 66 9.75 -27.11 18.02
CA CYS A 66 8.68 -27.17 17.06
C CYS A 66 9.16 -27.77 15.73
N ARG A 67 8.62 -28.93 15.35
CA ARG A 67 8.98 -29.63 14.09
C ARG A 67 7.89 -29.56 13.02
N SER A 68 6.92 -28.67 13.18
CA SER A 68 5.92 -28.45 12.14
C SER A 68 6.59 -27.88 10.89
N LYS A 69 5.98 -28.11 9.73
CA LYS A 69 6.45 -27.52 8.47
C LYS A 69 6.56 -25.99 8.58
N ASP A 70 5.62 -25.36 9.26
CA ASP A 70 5.59 -23.90 9.43
C ASP A 70 6.75 -23.39 10.30
N CYS A 71 7.12 -24.14 11.34
CA CYS A 71 8.29 -23.80 12.16
C CYS A 71 9.61 -23.95 11.39
N ILE A 72 9.73 -24.95 10.52
CA ILE A 72 10.92 -25.11 9.66
C ILE A 72 11.00 -23.96 8.65
N ILE A 73 9.88 -23.59 8.01
CA ILE A 73 9.84 -22.46 7.07
C ILE A 73 10.19 -21.15 7.76
N ALA A 74 9.65 -20.89 8.96
CA ALA A 74 9.98 -19.69 9.71
C ALA A 74 11.45 -19.66 10.13
N THR A 75 12.01 -20.80 10.54
CA THR A 75 13.42 -20.93 10.88
C THR A 75 14.31 -20.57 9.70
N ASP A 76 14.06 -21.19 8.54
CA ASP A 76 14.82 -20.93 7.32
C ASP A 76 14.72 -19.45 6.92
N PHE A 77 13.51 -18.88 6.96
CA PHE A 77 13.30 -17.46 6.69
C PHE A 77 14.14 -16.57 7.62
N ILE A 78 14.03 -16.75 8.94
CA ILE A 78 14.76 -15.97 9.95
C ILE A 78 16.27 -16.06 9.72
N LEU A 79 16.82 -17.29 9.63
CA LEU A 79 18.25 -17.50 9.42
C LEU A 79 18.75 -16.85 8.13
N SER A 80 17.93 -16.87 7.08
CA SER A 80 18.33 -16.33 5.78
C SER A 80 18.52 -14.80 5.80
N LEU A 81 17.84 -14.08 6.71
CA LEU A 81 17.91 -12.61 6.81
C LEU A 81 19.05 -12.12 7.70
N MET A 82 19.49 -12.95 8.65
CA MET A 82 20.45 -12.58 9.68
C MET A 82 21.90 -12.55 9.18
N ASP A 83 22.72 -11.78 9.88
CA ASP A 83 24.17 -11.82 9.82
C ASP A 83 24.72 -11.99 11.25
N GLU A 84 24.96 -13.25 11.64
CA GLU A 84 25.47 -13.60 12.97
C GLU A 84 26.93 -13.14 13.22
N SER A 85 27.61 -12.56 12.22
CA SER A 85 28.94 -11.97 12.42
C SER A 85 28.92 -10.60 13.06
N VAL A 86 27.74 -9.94 13.08
CA VAL A 86 27.52 -8.65 13.72
C VAL A 86 27.08 -8.84 15.17
N ASP A 87 27.65 -8.07 16.09
CA ASP A 87 27.21 -8.08 17.49
C ASP A 87 25.81 -7.43 17.61
N PRO A 88 24.77 -8.14 18.09
CA PRO A 88 23.43 -7.58 18.27
C PRO A 88 23.39 -6.38 19.23
N CYS A 89 24.39 -6.21 20.09
CA CYS A 89 24.49 -5.08 21.00
C CYS A 89 25.16 -3.84 20.38
N GLU A 90 25.75 -3.96 19.18
CA GLU A 90 26.37 -2.84 18.47
C GLU A 90 25.48 -2.32 17.34
N ASP A 91 24.92 -3.23 16.51
CA ASP A 91 23.97 -2.87 15.45
C ASP A 91 22.96 -4.00 15.25
N PHE A 92 21.81 -3.90 15.92
CA PHE A 92 20.80 -4.94 15.89
C PHE A 92 20.11 -5.09 14.53
N TYR A 93 20.03 -4.00 13.75
CA TYR A 93 19.46 -4.04 12.41
C TYR A 93 20.41 -4.77 11.45
N ALA A 94 21.71 -4.48 11.49
CA ALA A 94 22.70 -5.22 10.71
C ALA A 94 22.78 -6.69 11.14
N PHE A 95 22.68 -7.01 12.43
CA PHE A 95 22.57 -8.39 12.90
C PHE A 95 21.32 -9.11 12.36
N SER A 96 20.16 -8.47 12.40
CA SER A 96 18.88 -9.10 12.03
C SER A 96 18.61 -9.13 10.52
N CYS A 97 19.16 -8.16 9.78
CA CYS A 97 18.89 -7.91 8.36
C CYS A 97 20.14 -7.94 7.46
N GLY A 98 21.33 -8.16 7.99
CA GLY A 98 22.58 -8.13 7.22
C GLY A 98 22.61 -9.15 6.08
N GLY A 99 22.10 -10.36 6.34
CA GLY A 99 21.90 -11.40 5.33
C GLY A 99 20.96 -10.97 4.21
N TRP A 100 19.87 -10.25 4.53
CA TRP A 100 18.99 -9.63 3.52
C TRP A 100 19.75 -8.59 2.68
N ARG A 101 20.42 -7.63 3.34
CA ARG A 101 21.11 -6.52 2.68
C ARG A 101 22.24 -7.00 1.78
N SER A 102 22.92 -8.09 2.14
CA SER A 102 24.02 -8.67 1.35
C SER A 102 23.61 -9.18 -0.03
N ARG A 103 22.30 -9.41 -0.26
CA ARG A 103 21.76 -9.93 -1.53
C ARG A 103 21.51 -8.85 -2.58
N PHE A 104 21.55 -7.59 -2.19
CA PHE A 104 21.18 -6.46 -3.04
C PHE A 104 22.34 -5.46 -3.15
N THR A 105 22.32 -4.67 -4.21
CA THR A 105 23.26 -3.57 -4.46
C THR A 105 22.70 -2.25 -3.94
N ILE A 106 23.55 -1.22 -3.86
CA ILE A 106 23.13 0.13 -3.40
C ILE A 106 22.13 0.83 -4.34
N ASN A 107 22.01 0.37 -5.59
CA ASN A 107 21.04 0.91 -6.55
C ASN A 107 19.69 0.19 -6.50
N ASP A 108 19.59 -0.88 -5.70
CA ASP A 108 18.37 -1.65 -5.56
C ASP A 108 17.44 -1.04 -4.52
N THR A 109 16.15 -1.32 -4.68
CA THR A 109 15.11 -0.98 -3.70
C THR A 109 14.22 -2.18 -3.48
N TYR A 110 14.36 -2.82 -2.31
CA TYR A 110 13.59 -3.98 -1.92
C TYR A 110 13.41 -4.02 -0.39
N SER A 111 12.22 -4.37 0.06
CA SER A 111 11.92 -4.61 1.47
C SER A 111 11.16 -5.91 1.68
N ILE A 112 11.14 -6.38 2.91
CA ILE A 112 10.25 -7.47 3.32
C ILE A 112 8.79 -7.11 3.04
N LEU A 113 8.37 -5.86 3.30
CA LEU A 113 7.01 -5.39 2.98
C LEU A 113 6.68 -5.55 1.49
N THR A 114 7.57 -5.09 0.58
CA THR A 114 7.36 -5.27 -0.87
C THR A 114 7.35 -6.75 -1.30
N SER A 115 8.07 -7.62 -0.57
CA SER A 115 8.06 -9.07 -0.79
C SER A 115 6.75 -9.70 -0.34
N MET A 116 6.16 -9.21 0.76
CA MET A 116 4.85 -9.63 1.26
C MET A 116 3.74 -9.21 0.29
N GLU A 117 3.77 -7.98 -0.21
CA GLU A 117 2.85 -7.51 -1.25
C GLU A 117 2.93 -8.37 -2.51
N LEU A 118 4.15 -8.74 -2.94
CA LEU A 118 4.34 -9.64 -4.07
C LEU A 118 3.79 -11.04 -3.79
N ASN A 119 3.98 -11.56 -2.57
CA ASN A 119 3.41 -12.84 -2.15
C ASN A 119 1.88 -12.81 -2.18
N LEU A 120 1.26 -11.74 -1.65
CA LEU A 120 -0.18 -11.52 -1.75
C LEU A 120 -0.61 -11.52 -3.22
N LYS A 121 0.03 -10.73 -4.09
CA LYS A 121 -0.28 -10.70 -5.53
C LYS A 121 -0.15 -12.08 -6.19
N ASN A 122 0.82 -12.91 -5.81
CA ASN A 122 0.94 -14.28 -6.29
C ASN A 122 -0.23 -15.17 -5.84
N ILE A 123 -0.68 -15.03 -4.59
CA ILE A 123 -1.87 -15.72 -4.07
C ILE A 123 -3.10 -15.32 -4.88
N LEU A 124 -3.32 -14.02 -5.07
CA LEU A 124 -4.45 -13.50 -5.86
C LEU A 124 -4.39 -13.98 -7.31
N LYS A 125 -3.20 -13.97 -7.93
CA LYS A 125 -2.99 -14.53 -9.28
C LYS A 125 -3.40 -16.00 -9.32
N GLY A 126 -2.99 -16.80 -8.34
CA GLY A 126 -3.33 -18.21 -8.25
C GLY A 126 -4.84 -18.47 -8.10
N ILE A 127 -5.57 -17.55 -7.46
CA ILE A 127 -7.03 -17.55 -7.41
C ILE A 127 -7.60 -17.23 -8.80
N LEU A 128 -7.17 -16.13 -9.41
CA LEU A 128 -7.69 -15.63 -10.69
C LEU A 128 -7.42 -16.58 -11.87
N ASP A 129 -6.28 -17.26 -11.87
CA ASP A 129 -5.94 -18.29 -12.85
C ASP A 129 -6.93 -19.48 -12.82
N LYS A 130 -7.52 -19.77 -11.65
CA LYS A 130 -8.37 -20.95 -11.38
C LYS A 130 -9.82 -20.60 -11.08
N ALA A 131 -10.20 -19.32 -11.13
CA ALA A 131 -11.54 -18.89 -10.78
C ALA A 131 -12.54 -19.42 -11.82
N GLU A 132 -13.61 -20.06 -11.33
CA GLU A 132 -14.71 -20.58 -12.13
C GLU A 132 -16.01 -20.16 -11.45
N GLY A 133 -16.76 -19.26 -12.08
CA GLY A 133 -18.04 -18.75 -11.58
C GLY A 133 -19.21 -19.35 -12.35
N ALA A 134 -20.39 -19.39 -11.71
CA ALA A 134 -21.64 -19.66 -12.42
C ALA A 134 -21.94 -18.54 -13.44
N PRO A 135 -22.74 -18.82 -14.49
CA PRO A 135 -23.16 -17.78 -15.43
C PRO A 135 -23.74 -16.54 -14.74
N GLU A 136 -23.31 -15.36 -15.16
CA GLU A 136 -23.65 -14.03 -14.61
C GLU A 136 -23.20 -13.76 -13.16
N SER A 137 -22.47 -14.68 -12.53
CA SER A 137 -21.90 -14.44 -11.20
C SER A 137 -20.79 -13.39 -11.24
N SER A 138 -20.60 -12.71 -10.13
CA SER A 138 -19.48 -11.80 -9.90
C SER A 138 -18.12 -12.47 -10.13
N THR A 139 -17.97 -13.75 -9.74
CA THR A 139 -16.77 -14.56 -10.02
C THR A 139 -16.56 -14.75 -11.53
N GLU A 140 -17.60 -15.04 -12.32
CA GLU A 140 -17.47 -15.18 -13.77
C GLU A 140 -17.08 -13.84 -14.41
N LYS A 141 -17.76 -12.74 -14.05
CA LYS A 141 -17.47 -11.40 -14.56
C LYS A 141 -16.03 -11.00 -14.27
N MET A 142 -15.57 -11.19 -13.04
CA MET A 142 -14.17 -10.98 -12.64
C MET A 142 -13.21 -11.80 -13.50
N LYS A 143 -13.52 -13.08 -13.72
CA LYS A 143 -12.69 -13.97 -14.55
C LYS A 143 -12.62 -13.50 -16.01
N ILE A 144 -13.73 -13.06 -16.59
CA ILE A 144 -13.78 -12.50 -17.94
C ILE A 144 -12.85 -11.29 -18.07
N VAL A 145 -12.92 -10.36 -17.11
CA VAL A 145 -12.05 -9.17 -17.13
C VAL A 145 -10.59 -9.56 -16.98
N TYR A 146 -10.27 -10.42 -16.01
CA TYR A 146 -8.91 -10.92 -15.82
C TYR A 146 -8.36 -11.58 -17.09
N ASP A 147 -9.14 -12.45 -17.73
CA ASP A 147 -8.77 -13.11 -18.98
C ASP A 147 -8.56 -12.10 -20.11
N SER A 148 -9.44 -11.08 -20.23
CA SER A 148 -9.28 -10.03 -21.24
C SER A 148 -7.97 -9.25 -21.04
N CYS A 149 -7.61 -8.93 -19.79
CA CYS A 149 -6.37 -8.23 -19.46
C CYS A 149 -5.14 -9.11 -19.75
N MET A 150 -5.17 -10.37 -19.30
CA MET A 150 -4.05 -11.30 -19.50
C MET A 150 -3.82 -11.61 -20.98
N ASN A 151 -4.90 -11.77 -21.75
CA ASN A 151 -4.87 -12.09 -23.18
C ASN A 151 -4.76 -10.86 -24.09
N ASP A 152 -4.69 -9.64 -23.55
CA ASP A 152 -4.53 -8.41 -24.33
C ASP A 152 -3.13 -8.34 -25.01
N SER A 153 -2.88 -9.20 -25.97
CA SER A 153 -1.63 -9.27 -26.75
C SER A 153 -1.61 -8.25 -27.88
N SER A 154 -2.64 -7.42 -28.02
CA SER A 154 -2.90 -6.59 -29.18
C SER A 154 -2.99 -5.13 -28.79
N SER A 155 -1.87 -4.42 -28.91
CA SER A 155 -1.85 -2.96 -29.14
C SER A 155 -2.86 -2.51 -30.22
N GLU A 156 -3.31 -3.44 -31.08
CA GLU A 156 -4.31 -3.26 -32.14
C GLU A 156 -5.76 -3.08 -31.66
N LEU A 157 -6.18 -3.55 -30.48
CA LEU A 157 -7.60 -3.51 -30.03
C LEU A 157 -7.97 -2.31 -29.16
N ILE A 158 -6.96 -1.60 -28.62
CA ILE A 158 -7.19 -0.43 -27.77
C ILE A 158 -7.70 0.75 -28.58
N MET A 159 -7.17 0.96 -29.80
CA MET A 159 -7.67 2.02 -30.67
C MET A 159 -9.10 1.80 -31.11
N PRO A 160 -9.51 0.60 -31.57
CA PRO A 160 -10.92 0.30 -31.76
C PRO A 160 -11.79 0.57 -30.54
N ALA A 161 -11.38 0.16 -29.33
CA ALA A 161 -12.16 0.40 -28.10
C ALA A 161 -12.26 1.90 -27.77
N PHE A 162 -11.15 2.63 -27.86
CA PHE A 162 -11.12 4.07 -27.66
C PHE A 162 -11.96 4.80 -28.71
N LEU A 163 -11.79 4.48 -30.01
CA LEU A 163 -12.58 5.04 -31.10
C LEU A 163 -14.07 4.72 -30.98
N ASN A 164 -14.43 3.52 -30.48
CA ASN A 164 -15.82 3.19 -30.19
C ASN A 164 -16.37 4.06 -29.06
N PHE A 165 -15.59 4.26 -27.99
CA PHE A 165 -15.97 5.18 -26.92
C PHE A 165 -16.10 6.63 -27.40
N LEU A 166 -15.24 7.07 -28.31
CA LEU A 166 -15.38 8.38 -28.97
C LEU A 166 -16.70 8.48 -29.75
N LYS A 167 -17.11 7.42 -30.45
CA LYS A 167 -18.40 7.41 -31.14
C LYS A 167 -19.57 7.50 -30.15
N GLU A 168 -19.46 6.89 -28.97
CA GLU A 168 -20.45 7.07 -27.90
C GLU A 168 -20.48 8.52 -27.40
N LEU A 169 -19.33 9.19 -27.36
CA LEU A 169 -19.20 10.63 -27.13
C LEU A 169 -19.64 11.50 -28.34
N GLY A 170 -20.25 10.89 -29.36
CA GLY A 170 -20.65 11.53 -30.62
C GLY A 170 -19.52 12.15 -31.42
N ILE A 171 -18.28 11.70 -31.18
CA ILE A 171 -17.10 12.02 -31.96
C ILE A 171 -16.89 10.88 -32.98
N PRO A 172 -17.25 11.07 -34.26
CA PRO A 172 -17.15 10.01 -35.26
C PRO A 172 -15.69 9.61 -35.55
N ASP A 173 -14.77 10.58 -35.49
CA ASP A 173 -13.33 10.44 -35.71
C ASP A 173 -12.53 11.43 -34.85
N TRP A 174 -11.25 11.14 -34.58
CA TRP A 174 -10.37 12.02 -33.78
C TRP A 174 -10.33 13.46 -34.34
N PRO A 175 -10.53 14.53 -33.54
CA PRO A 175 -10.65 15.91 -34.03
C PRO A 175 -9.44 16.44 -34.80
N ASN A 176 -8.22 15.95 -34.57
CA ASN A 176 -7.06 16.30 -35.41
C ASN A 176 -7.14 15.78 -36.85
N LEU A 177 -8.14 15.00 -37.22
CA LEU A 177 -8.35 14.50 -38.59
C LEU A 177 -9.35 15.36 -39.40
N SER A 178 -9.99 16.38 -38.78
CA SER A 178 -10.90 17.29 -39.48
C SER A 178 -10.79 18.73 -38.98
N SER A 179 -10.62 19.68 -39.90
CA SER A 179 -10.58 21.13 -39.61
C SER A 179 -11.94 21.70 -39.18
N ASP A 180 -13.04 20.98 -39.41
CA ASP A 180 -14.41 21.50 -39.32
C ASP A 180 -15.19 20.91 -38.14
N PHE A 181 -14.50 20.47 -37.07
CA PHE A 181 -15.15 19.85 -35.90
C PHE A 181 -15.99 20.86 -35.10
N GLN A 182 -17.27 20.54 -34.93
CA GLN A 182 -18.20 21.27 -34.06
C GLN A 182 -18.99 20.28 -33.19
N PHE A 183 -19.17 20.59 -31.91
CA PHE A 183 -20.16 19.96 -31.03
C PHE A 183 -21.58 20.32 -31.52
N ILE A 184 -22.06 19.67 -32.58
CA ILE A 184 -23.43 19.86 -33.07
C ILE A 184 -24.40 18.97 -32.27
N ASN A 185 -23.95 17.77 -31.90
CA ASN A 185 -24.52 16.84 -30.92
C ASN A 185 -23.49 15.72 -30.69
N PRO A 186 -22.99 15.48 -29.46
CA PRO A 186 -23.42 16.10 -28.20
C PRO A 186 -22.92 17.53 -28.00
N THR A 187 -23.60 18.30 -27.13
CA THR A 187 -23.08 19.58 -26.60
C THR A 187 -21.90 19.33 -25.66
N ILE A 188 -21.19 20.40 -25.25
CA ILE A 188 -20.11 20.27 -24.27
C ILE A 188 -20.60 19.70 -22.93
N GLU A 189 -21.81 20.08 -22.50
CA GLU A 189 -22.44 19.57 -21.29
C GLU A 189 -22.77 18.07 -21.41
N GLU A 190 -23.31 17.63 -22.54
CA GLU A 190 -23.56 16.22 -22.81
C GLU A 190 -22.26 15.41 -22.88
N PHE A 191 -21.21 15.98 -23.47
CA PHE A 191 -19.89 15.36 -23.49
C PHE A 191 -19.32 15.18 -22.07
N LEU A 192 -19.36 16.23 -21.26
CA LEU A 192 -18.95 16.19 -19.85
C LEU A 192 -19.82 15.22 -19.04
N ALA A 193 -21.11 15.11 -19.35
CA ALA A 193 -22.01 14.15 -18.71
C ALA A 193 -21.62 12.69 -18.99
N ILE A 194 -21.27 12.36 -20.23
CA ILE A 194 -20.80 11.01 -20.57
C ILE A 194 -19.48 10.72 -19.86
N LEU A 195 -18.53 11.66 -19.87
CA LEU A 195 -17.28 11.52 -19.14
C LEU A 195 -17.49 11.30 -17.64
N ALA A 196 -18.36 12.11 -17.02
CA ALA A 196 -18.73 11.97 -15.61
C ALA A 196 -19.35 10.59 -15.32
N ALA A 197 -20.27 10.12 -16.17
CA ALA A 197 -20.89 8.81 -16.03
C ALA A 197 -19.89 7.65 -16.16
N HIS A 198 -18.77 7.84 -16.85
CA HIS A 198 -17.66 6.89 -16.93
C HIS A 198 -16.58 7.12 -15.87
N ASN A 199 -16.84 7.95 -14.85
CA ASN A 199 -15.88 8.32 -13.81
C ASN A 199 -14.55 8.84 -14.41
N GLN A 200 -14.64 9.59 -15.50
CA GLN A 200 -13.54 10.26 -16.18
C GLN A 200 -13.67 11.77 -15.93
N PRO A 201 -13.34 12.25 -14.72
CA PRO A 201 -13.55 13.66 -14.38
C PRO A 201 -12.75 14.56 -15.31
N ALA A 202 -13.37 15.66 -15.73
CA ALA A 202 -12.78 16.61 -16.65
C ALA A 202 -13.34 18.00 -16.38
N PHE A 203 -12.47 18.92 -15.96
CA PHE A 203 -12.80 20.24 -15.36
C PHE A 203 -13.59 20.15 -14.06
N LEU A 204 -14.60 19.28 -14.00
CA LEU A 204 -15.45 19.01 -12.86
C LEU A 204 -15.39 17.52 -12.51
N GLN A 205 -15.44 17.22 -11.22
CA GLN A 205 -15.66 15.90 -10.66
C GLN A 205 -17.06 15.86 -10.06
N PHE A 206 -17.76 14.75 -10.31
CA PHE A 206 -19.11 14.50 -9.83
C PHE A 206 -19.09 13.30 -8.89
N THR A 207 -19.48 13.51 -7.63
CA THR A 207 -19.63 12.45 -6.63
C THR A 207 -21.04 12.43 -6.06
N SER A 208 -21.53 11.27 -5.67
CA SER A 208 -22.81 11.15 -4.97
C SER A 208 -22.60 11.49 -3.49
N ASP A 209 -23.34 12.46 -2.96
CA ASP A 209 -23.32 12.76 -1.53
C ASP A 209 -24.18 11.77 -0.72
N LYS A 210 -23.76 11.54 0.53
CA LYS A 210 -24.64 11.06 1.61
C LYS A 210 -24.87 12.24 2.55
N SER A 211 -26.01 12.92 2.44
CA SER A 211 -26.52 13.67 3.59
C SER A 211 -27.47 12.77 4.38
N GLU A 212 -27.30 12.68 5.71
CA GLU A 212 -28.21 11.90 6.57
C GLU A 212 -29.66 12.43 6.51
N GLU A 213 -29.85 13.69 6.10
CA GLU A 213 -31.15 14.35 5.96
C GLU A 213 -31.95 13.87 4.73
N GLU A 214 -31.30 13.39 3.66
CA GLU A 214 -31.97 12.92 2.43
C GLU A 214 -32.69 11.57 2.58
N ILE A 215 -32.31 10.75 3.57
CA ILE A 215 -32.88 9.41 3.78
C ILE A 215 -34.35 9.46 4.26
N ASN A 216 -34.80 10.61 4.79
CA ASN A 216 -36.15 10.79 5.37
C ASN A 216 -37.09 11.67 4.54
N SER A 217 -36.70 12.07 3.32
CA SER A 217 -37.51 12.88 2.42
C SER A 217 -38.42 11.99 1.54
N GLU A 218 -39.71 12.33 1.41
CA GLU A 218 -40.62 11.68 0.44
C GLU A 218 -40.25 12.02 -1.03
N GLU A 219 -39.45 13.07 -1.24
CA GLU A 219 -38.93 13.44 -2.56
C GLU A 219 -37.69 12.64 -2.91
N LYS A 220 -37.70 12.02 -4.09
CA LYS A 220 -36.56 11.29 -4.65
C LYS A 220 -35.63 12.27 -5.36
N LEU A 221 -34.83 12.99 -4.60
CA LEU A 221 -33.83 13.93 -5.10
C LEU A 221 -32.55 13.18 -5.48
N LEU A 222 -32.03 13.42 -6.69
CA LEU A 222 -30.63 13.10 -6.97
C LEU A 222 -29.76 14.30 -6.63
N ASN A 223 -28.99 14.20 -5.55
CA ASN A 223 -28.02 15.23 -5.18
C ASN A 223 -26.58 14.75 -5.46
N MET A 224 -25.78 15.61 -6.06
CA MET A 224 -24.37 15.32 -6.37
C MET A 224 -23.46 16.43 -5.87
N THR A 225 -22.34 16.06 -5.25
CA THR A 225 -21.21 16.96 -5.09
C THR A 225 -20.61 17.26 -6.45
N VAL A 226 -20.33 18.53 -6.71
CA VAL A 226 -19.58 18.99 -7.88
C VAL A 226 -18.38 19.77 -7.37
N SER A 227 -17.19 19.22 -7.59
CA SER A 227 -15.93 19.86 -7.22
C SER A 227 -15.07 20.10 -8.45
N PRO A 228 -14.12 21.06 -8.40
CA PRO A 228 -13.13 21.21 -9.45
C PRO A 228 -12.31 19.93 -9.59
N PHE A 229 -12.17 19.45 -10.82
CA PHE A 229 -11.14 18.46 -11.14
C PHE A 229 -9.96 19.19 -11.73
N TYR A 230 -8.98 19.50 -10.88
CA TYR A 230 -7.88 20.37 -11.24
C TYR A 230 -7.15 19.91 -12.51
N VAL A 231 -6.67 20.92 -13.24
CA VAL A 231 -5.86 20.74 -14.44
C VAL A 231 -4.47 20.25 -14.07
N LEU A 232 -3.70 19.77 -15.06
CA LEU A 232 -2.36 19.28 -14.80
C LEU A 232 -1.47 20.44 -14.34
N THR A 233 -0.92 20.36 -13.13
CA THR A 233 0.16 21.27 -12.71
C THR A 233 1.43 20.87 -13.45
N ILE A 234 1.87 21.70 -14.39
CA ILE A 234 3.05 21.45 -15.21
C ILE A 234 4.10 22.51 -14.85
N PRO A 235 4.98 22.25 -13.87
CA PRO A 235 6.08 23.15 -13.56
C PRO A 235 6.99 23.39 -14.77
N ASP A 236 7.57 24.59 -14.89
CA ASP A 236 8.47 24.97 -16.00
C ASP A 236 9.59 23.94 -16.23
N ARG A 237 10.17 23.42 -15.13
CA ARG A 237 11.23 22.40 -15.17
C ARG A 237 10.81 21.08 -15.83
N THR A 238 9.52 20.82 -15.94
CA THR A 238 8.92 19.56 -16.39
C THR A 238 8.07 19.68 -17.66
N VAL A 239 7.88 20.89 -18.19
CA VAL A 239 7.14 21.13 -19.45
C VAL A 239 7.68 20.27 -20.59
N GLY A 240 9.01 20.12 -20.68
CA GLY A 240 9.66 19.28 -21.69
C GLY A 240 9.28 17.79 -21.57
N THR A 241 9.16 17.28 -20.34
CA THR A 241 8.78 15.90 -20.07
C THR A 241 7.33 15.63 -20.46
N PHE A 242 6.40 16.51 -20.04
CA PHE A 242 5.00 16.42 -20.46
C PHE A 242 4.85 16.51 -21.97
N ARG A 243 5.60 17.41 -22.63
CA ARG A 243 5.62 17.48 -24.10
C ARG A 243 6.01 16.15 -24.73
N ASN A 244 7.01 15.45 -24.19
CA ASN A 244 7.44 14.16 -24.72
C ASN A 244 6.35 13.09 -24.59
N VAL A 245 5.65 13.02 -23.44
CA VAL A 245 4.48 12.13 -23.25
C VAL A 245 3.43 12.42 -24.32
N MET A 246 3.07 13.68 -24.46
CA MET A 246 2.02 14.12 -25.38
C MET A 246 2.36 13.81 -26.82
N PHE A 247 3.61 14.05 -27.22
CA PHE A 247 4.08 13.70 -28.56
C PHE A 247 4.12 12.18 -28.76
N GLY A 248 4.45 11.41 -27.72
CA GLY A 248 4.38 9.95 -27.72
C GLY A 248 2.96 9.44 -27.97
N ILE A 249 1.97 9.98 -27.26
CA ILE A 249 0.54 9.69 -27.44
C ILE A 249 0.10 10.05 -28.86
N LEU A 250 0.34 11.29 -29.29
CA LEU A 250 -0.09 11.79 -30.60
C LEU A 250 0.55 10.99 -31.74
N LYS A 251 1.83 10.63 -31.61
CA LYS A 251 2.51 9.74 -32.56
C LYS A 251 1.90 8.34 -32.57
N TYR A 252 1.55 7.79 -31.40
CA TYR A 252 0.85 6.50 -31.28
C TYR A 252 -0.51 6.54 -32.01
N LEU A 253 -1.17 7.70 -32.01
CA LEU A 253 -2.41 7.97 -32.75
C LEU A 253 -2.19 8.33 -34.24
N ASN A 254 -0.97 8.17 -34.76
CA ASN A 254 -0.58 8.52 -36.14
C ASN A 254 -0.74 10.02 -36.50
N VAL A 255 -0.65 10.93 -35.53
CA VAL A 255 -0.63 12.37 -35.77
C VAL A 255 0.76 12.81 -36.23
N ASP A 256 0.83 13.58 -37.32
CA ASP A 256 2.10 14.10 -37.84
C ASP A 256 2.73 15.15 -36.90
N HIS A 257 4.05 15.32 -36.98
CA HIS A 257 4.79 16.18 -36.05
C HIS A 257 4.34 17.67 -36.06
N PRO A 258 4.13 18.32 -37.23
CA PRO A 258 3.53 19.66 -37.27
C PRO A 258 2.19 19.78 -36.54
N THR A 259 1.26 18.85 -36.80
CA THR A 259 -0.06 18.84 -36.14
C THR A 259 0.10 18.59 -34.64
N ALA A 260 0.93 17.61 -34.24
CA ALA A 260 1.17 17.31 -32.84
C ALA A 260 1.75 18.52 -32.07
N ASN A 261 2.63 19.30 -32.69
CA ASN A 261 3.16 20.51 -32.09
C ASN A 261 2.09 21.57 -31.90
N ARG A 262 1.15 21.74 -32.84
CA ARG A 262 0.02 22.66 -32.68
C ARG A 262 -0.91 22.20 -31.56
N THR A 263 -1.31 20.93 -31.56
CA THR A 263 -2.16 20.33 -30.52
C THR A 263 -1.56 20.49 -29.13
N TRP A 264 -0.24 20.31 -28.97
CA TRP A 264 0.45 20.55 -27.70
C TRP A 264 0.38 22.00 -27.23
N GLN A 265 0.56 22.98 -28.12
CA GLN A 265 0.47 24.40 -27.76
C GLN A 265 -0.95 24.80 -27.38
N GLU A 266 -1.95 24.28 -28.10
CA GLU A 266 -3.37 24.48 -27.75
C GLU A 266 -3.70 23.84 -26.41
N PHE A 267 -3.27 22.59 -26.18
CA PHE A 267 -3.44 21.89 -24.91
C PHE A 267 -2.84 22.66 -23.74
N LEU A 268 -1.59 23.12 -23.86
CA LEU A 268 -0.90 23.87 -22.81
C LEU A 268 -1.61 25.19 -22.52
N THR A 269 -2.02 25.90 -23.58
CA THR A 269 -2.76 27.17 -23.46
C THR A 269 -4.09 26.97 -22.71
N THR A 270 -4.88 25.97 -23.10
CA THR A 270 -6.14 25.62 -22.42
C THR A 270 -5.90 25.21 -20.98
N ASN A 271 -4.87 24.41 -20.72
CA ASN A 271 -4.50 23.99 -19.37
C ASN A 271 -4.17 25.20 -18.48
N ASP A 272 -3.34 26.13 -18.96
CA ASP A 272 -2.87 27.29 -18.18
C ASP A 272 -3.95 28.34 -17.92
N GLU A 273 -4.88 28.56 -18.86
CA GLU A 273 -6.04 29.45 -18.66
C GLU A 273 -6.99 28.88 -17.59
N ILE A 274 -7.26 27.58 -17.62
CA ILE A 274 -8.11 26.93 -16.62
C ILE A 274 -7.39 26.84 -15.27
N ARG A 275 -6.06 26.66 -15.27
CA ARG A 275 -5.27 26.69 -14.03
C ARG A 275 -5.37 28.05 -13.34
N ARG A 276 -5.33 29.14 -14.09
CA ARG A 276 -5.42 30.50 -13.56
C ARG A 276 -6.71 30.79 -12.79
N ILE A 277 -7.83 30.17 -13.17
CA ILE A 277 -9.09 30.31 -12.41
C ILE A 277 -9.14 29.40 -11.18
N ALA A 278 -8.26 28.39 -11.08
CA ALA A 278 -8.10 27.52 -9.92
C ALA A 278 -7.04 28.02 -8.92
N GLU A 279 -5.99 28.72 -9.40
CA GLU A 279 -4.87 29.27 -8.61
C GLU A 279 -5.12 30.69 -8.06
N VAL A 280 -6.36 31.20 -8.11
CA VAL A 280 -6.67 32.47 -7.44
C VAL A 280 -6.42 32.28 -5.94
N ASP A 281 -5.36 32.92 -5.43
CA ASP A 281 -4.87 32.79 -4.06
C ASP A 281 -5.93 33.30 -3.08
N TRP A 282 -6.67 32.37 -2.48
CA TRP A 282 -7.79 32.69 -1.58
C TRP A 282 -7.32 33.18 -0.21
N ASP A 283 -6.08 32.85 0.18
CA ASP A 283 -5.47 33.27 1.44
C ASP A 283 -5.04 34.75 1.41
N GLU A 284 -4.72 35.33 0.24
CA GLU A 284 -4.34 36.74 0.11
C GLU A 284 -5.54 37.71 0.05
N ILE A 285 -6.77 37.22 -0.12
CA ILE A 285 -7.95 38.05 -0.42
C ILE A 285 -9.05 37.97 0.66
N CYS A 286 -9.07 37.01 1.59
CA CYS A 286 -10.25 36.79 2.44
C CYS A 286 -9.98 36.63 3.95
N GLU A 287 -10.27 37.66 4.74
CA GLU A 287 -10.31 37.61 6.21
C GLU A 287 -11.65 37.06 6.78
N ASP A 288 -12.69 36.86 5.94
CA ASP A 288 -14.02 36.36 6.34
C ASP A 288 -14.61 35.41 5.25
N CYS A 289 -14.10 34.18 5.15
CA CYS A 289 -14.66 33.17 4.25
C CYS A 289 -15.97 32.60 4.82
N GLU A 290 -17.12 33.20 4.47
CA GLU A 290 -18.34 32.38 4.31
C GLU A 290 -18.06 31.32 3.23
N GLU A 291 -18.46 30.07 3.48
CA GLU A 291 -18.22 28.90 2.61
C GLU A 291 -18.51 29.24 1.13
N ASP A 292 -17.52 29.10 0.23
CA ASP A 292 -17.68 29.26 -1.23
C ASP A 292 -18.46 28.09 -1.86
N SER A 293 -19.39 27.52 -1.11
CA SER A 293 -20.22 26.40 -1.50
C SER A 293 -21.61 26.87 -1.89
N VAL A 294 -22.23 26.20 -2.86
CA VAL A 294 -23.57 26.52 -3.33
C VAL A 294 -24.38 25.25 -3.46
N VAL A 295 -25.57 25.24 -2.85
CA VAL A 295 -26.59 24.22 -3.10
C VAL A 295 -27.46 24.68 -4.27
N LEU A 296 -27.55 23.86 -5.31
CA LEU A 296 -28.36 24.07 -6.50
C LEU A 296 -29.59 23.17 -6.50
N ASP A 297 -30.76 23.77 -6.71
CA ASP A 297 -31.98 23.08 -7.11
C ASP A 297 -32.19 23.26 -8.63
N CYS A 298 -32.04 22.17 -9.39
CA CYS A 298 -32.14 22.20 -10.84
C CYS A 298 -33.58 22.22 -11.37
N THR A 299 -34.58 22.27 -10.48
CA THR A 299 -36.00 22.43 -10.81
C THR A 299 -36.47 23.89 -10.77
N GLY A 300 -35.72 24.76 -10.08
CA GLY A 300 -36.02 26.18 -9.90
C GLY A 300 -35.27 27.12 -10.86
N GLU A 301 -35.27 28.42 -10.53
CA GLU A 301 -34.43 29.41 -11.21
C GLU A 301 -32.97 29.28 -10.77
N VAL A 302 -32.07 29.10 -11.73
CA VAL A 302 -30.62 28.93 -11.51
C VAL A 302 -29.85 30.05 -12.21
N GLU A 303 -28.80 30.57 -11.58
CA GLU A 303 -27.88 31.56 -12.19
C GLU A 303 -27.36 31.07 -13.55
N ASP A 304 -27.25 31.96 -14.54
CA ASP A 304 -26.90 31.60 -15.92
C ASP A 304 -25.58 30.82 -16.05
N ASN A 305 -24.58 31.15 -15.25
CA ASN A 305 -23.27 30.50 -15.21
C ASN A 305 -23.26 29.15 -14.49
N LEU A 306 -24.31 28.81 -13.73
CA LEU A 306 -24.49 27.53 -13.05
C LEU A 306 -25.50 26.61 -13.76
N LYS A 307 -26.31 27.14 -14.69
CA LYS A 307 -27.19 26.33 -15.56
C LYS A 307 -26.49 25.15 -16.25
N PRO A 308 -25.22 25.26 -16.72
CA PRO A 308 -24.52 24.13 -17.32
C PRO A 308 -24.39 22.93 -16.38
N VAL A 309 -24.23 23.13 -15.07
CA VAL A 309 -24.18 22.02 -14.09
C VAL A 309 -25.50 21.24 -14.11
N CYS A 310 -26.64 21.93 -14.06
CA CYS A 310 -27.95 21.29 -14.15
C CYS A 310 -28.19 20.59 -15.51
N ASN A 311 -27.67 21.16 -16.60
CA ASN A 311 -27.73 20.51 -17.92
C ASN A 311 -26.91 19.21 -17.94
N ILE A 312 -25.70 19.22 -17.36
CA ILE A 312 -24.85 18.04 -17.21
C ILE A 312 -25.58 16.96 -16.39
N LEU A 313 -26.16 17.30 -15.24
CA LEU A 313 -26.89 16.33 -14.41
C LEU A 313 -28.07 15.70 -15.16
N ARG A 314 -28.86 16.49 -15.89
CA ARG A 314 -29.94 15.95 -16.74
C ARG A 314 -29.40 15.01 -17.81
N ALA A 315 -28.30 15.39 -18.46
CA ALA A 315 -27.65 14.56 -19.47
C ALA A 315 -27.07 13.26 -18.87
N VAL A 316 -26.50 13.29 -17.66
CA VAL A 316 -26.03 12.10 -16.93
C VAL A 316 -27.20 11.15 -16.68
N VAL A 317 -28.32 11.66 -16.18
CA VAL A 317 -29.51 10.87 -15.87
C VAL A 317 -30.10 10.23 -17.12
N ASN A 318 -30.14 10.97 -18.23
CA ASN A 318 -30.60 10.46 -19.52
C ASN A 318 -29.65 9.39 -20.08
N TYR A 319 -28.34 9.65 -20.07
CA TYR A 319 -27.31 8.75 -20.59
C TYR A 319 -27.24 7.43 -19.81
N THR A 320 -27.40 7.48 -18.49
CA THR A 320 -27.35 6.32 -17.60
C THR A 320 -28.68 5.57 -17.51
N GLY A 321 -29.79 6.18 -17.95
CA GLY A 321 -31.12 5.59 -17.87
C GLY A 321 -31.65 5.44 -16.44
N ILE A 322 -31.22 6.28 -15.51
CA ILE A 322 -31.65 6.24 -14.09
C ILE A 322 -32.78 7.22 -13.76
N GLY A 323 -33.32 7.92 -14.76
CA GLY A 323 -34.29 9.02 -14.57
C GLY A 323 -35.56 8.64 -13.84
N ASP A 324 -36.07 7.41 -14.03
CA ASP A 324 -37.29 6.94 -13.36
C ASP A 324 -37.16 6.83 -11.83
N GLN A 325 -35.94 6.93 -11.30
CA GLN A 325 -35.67 6.85 -9.87
C GLN A 325 -35.70 8.21 -9.17
N TYR A 326 -35.68 9.32 -9.91
CA TYR A 326 -35.56 10.66 -9.34
C TYR A 326 -36.67 11.58 -9.84
N SER A 327 -37.29 12.30 -8.90
CA SER A 327 -38.31 13.30 -9.18
C SER A 327 -37.72 14.71 -9.35
N SER A 328 -36.55 14.96 -8.77
CA SER A 328 -35.84 16.24 -8.78
C SER A 328 -34.33 16.01 -8.84
N LEU A 329 -33.59 17.04 -9.28
CA LEU A 329 -32.12 17.01 -9.39
C LEU A 329 -31.54 18.20 -8.62
N GLY A 330 -30.45 17.97 -7.91
CA GLY A 330 -29.72 19.00 -7.19
C GLY A 330 -28.21 18.75 -7.23
N ALA A 331 -27.45 19.77 -6.83
CA ALA A 331 -26.01 19.65 -6.65
C ALA A 331 -25.53 20.48 -5.47
N PHE A 332 -24.55 19.95 -4.73
CA PHE A 332 -23.72 20.71 -3.82
C PHE A 332 -22.40 21.05 -4.52
N ILE A 333 -22.12 22.32 -4.76
CA ILE A 333 -20.88 22.78 -5.39
C ILE A 333 -19.91 23.20 -4.31
N SER A 334 -18.72 22.58 -4.23
CA SER A 334 -17.74 22.88 -3.17
C SER A 334 -16.94 24.17 -3.40
N GLU A 335 -16.71 24.55 -4.67
CA GLU A 335 -15.96 25.75 -5.08
C GLU A 335 -16.72 26.50 -6.17
N ALA A 336 -17.78 27.21 -5.78
CA ALA A 336 -18.73 27.82 -6.70
C ALA A 336 -18.07 28.86 -7.61
N LYS A 337 -17.08 29.63 -7.15
CA LYS A 337 -16.40 30.62 -7.99
C LYS A 337 -15.65 30.01 -9.17
N TYR A 338 -14.98 28.87 -8.96
CA TYR A 338 -14.33 28.13 -10.06
C TYR A 338 -15.38 27.71 -11.10
N VAL A 339 -16.46 27.06 -10.64
CA VAL A 339 -17.51 26.54 -11.53
C VAL A 339 -18.21 27.66 -12.29
N LYS A 340 -18.52 28.78 -11.62
CA LYS A 340 -19.10 30.00 -12.22
C LYS A 340 -18.20 30.62 -13.30
N SER A 341 -16.89 30.47 -13.18
CA SER A 341 -15.91 31.03 -14.12
C SER A 341 -15.57 30.09 -15.28
N LEU A 342 -15.73 28.77 -15.08
CA LEU A 342 -15.34 27.74 -16.02
C LEU A 342 -16.08 27.86 -17.37
N PHE A 343 -17.41 27.80 -17.38
CA PHE A 343 -18.17 27.79 -18.64
C PHE A 343 -18.02 29.07 -19.46
N PRO A 344 -18.04 30.28 -18.86
CA PRO A 344 -17.68 31.50 -19.57
C PRO A 344 -16.28 31.44 -20.20
N LEU A 345 -15.27 30.93 -19.46
CA LEU A 345 -13.91 30.77 -19.98
C LEU A 345 -13.84 29.81 -21.16
N LEU A 346 -14.58 28.69 -21.11
CA LEU A 346 -14.62 27.71 -22.19
C LEU A 346 -15.10 28.31 -23.52
N THR A 347 -15.92 29.37 -23.50
CA THR A 347 -16.35 30.07 -24.72
C THR A 347 -15.23 30.79 -25.48
N ASN A 348 -14.08 31.03 -24.83
CA ASN A 348 -12.89 31.61 -25.48
C ASN A 348 -12.13 30.60 -26.35
N PHE A 349 -12.44 29.30 -26.23
CA PHE A 349 -11.79 28.23 -26.97
C PHE A 349 -12.67 27.72 -28.10
N THR A 350 -12.03 27.24 -29.17
CA THR A 350 -12.76 26.52 -30.21
C THR A 350 -13.24 25.18 -29.69
N HIS A 351 -14.37 24.69 -30.21
CA HIS A 351 -14.88 23.35 -29.91
C HIS A 351 -13.83 22.25 -30.13
N LYS A 352 -13.03 22.39 -31.19
CA LYS A 352 -11.91 21.48 -31.47
C LYS A 352 -10.87 21.50 -30.36
N ALA A 353 -10.43 22.68 -29.89
CA ALA A 353 -9.41 22.79 -28.84
C ALA A 353 -9.87 22.15 -27.52
N ILE A 354 -11.13 22.35 -27.15
CA ILE A 354 -11.72 21.70 -25.96
C ILE A 354 -11.79 20.18 -26.15
N ALA A 355 -12.25 19.70 -27.31
CA ALA A 355 -12.33 18.27 -27.60
C ALA A 355 -10.95 17.61 -27.53
N ASP A 356 -9.94 18.17 -28.19
CA ASP A 356 -8.56 17.67 -28.13
C ASP A 356 -8.04 17.65 -26.69
N TYR A 357 -8.26 18.73 -25.93
CA TYR A 357 -7.87 18.80 -24.53
C TYR A 357 -8.48 17.65 -23.70
N LEU A 358 -9.80 17.49 -23.79
CA LEU A 358 -10.54 16.47 -23.05
C LEU A 358 -10.14 15.05 -23.43
N MET A 359 -9.93 14.79 -24.72
CA MET A 359 -9.53 13.46 -25.20
C MET A 359 -8.10 13.11 -24.78
N LEU A 360 -7.21 14.10 -24.80
CA LEU A 360 -5.84 13.91 -24.32
C LEU A 360 -5.81 13.66 -22.81
N ARG A 361 -6.61 14.40 -22.04
CA ARG A 361 -6.82 14.13 -20.60
C ARG A 361 -7.39 12.72 -20.38
N LEU A 362 -8.38 12.31 -21.16
CA LEU A 362 -8.95 10.97 -21.09
C LEU A 362 -7.89 9.89 -21.34
N ILE A 363 -7.06 10.04 -22.38
CA ILE A 363 -5.97 9.08 -22.63
C ILE A 363 -5.01 9.07 -21.45
N MET A 364 -4.55 10.24 -21.00
CA MET A 364 -3.60 10.36 -19.88
C MET A 364 -4.12 9.70 -18.60
N ASN A 365 -5.38 9.92 -18.26
CA ASN A 365 -6.03 9.34 -17.09
C ASN A 365 -6.13 7.80 -17.15
N ASN A 366 -6.09 7.20 -18.34
CA ASN A 366 -6.25 5.76 -18.54
C ASN A 366 -4.99 5.08 -19.11
N MET A 367 -3.84 5.77 -19.19
CA MET A 367 -2.62 5.19 -19.79
C MET A 367 -2.21 3.87 -19.12
N ASP A 368 -2.48 3.73 -17.82
CA ASP A 368 -2.22 2.51 -17.05
C ASP A 368 -3.04 1.32 -17.52
N ASP A 369 -4.31 1.54 -17.88
CA ASP A 369 -5.27 0.50 -18.27
C ASP A 369 -5.27 0.24 -19.78
N MET A 370 -4.48 0.99 -20.54
CA MET A 370 -4.30 0.81 -21.98
C MET A 370 -3.19 -0.22 -22.27
N ASN A 371 -2.32 0.04 -23.26
CA ASN A 371 -1.30 -0.93 -23.67
C ASN A 371 0.02 -0.71 -22.93
N PHE A 372 0.92 -1.67 -23.12
CA PHE A 372 2.28 -1.61 -22.62
C PHE A 372 3.06 -0.37 -23.10
N ILE A 373 2.84 0.11 -24.33
CA ILE A 373 3.56 1.25 -24.89
C ILE A 373 3.20 2.54 -24.13
N LEU A 374 1.92 2.77 -23.87
CA LEU A 374 1.44 3.94 -23.12
C LEU A 374 1.90 3.86 -21.66
N ARG A 375 1.81 2.69 -21.01
CA ARG A 375 2.41 2.48 -19.67
C ARG A 375 3.90 2.77 -19.62
N LEU A 376 4.65 2.36 -20.64
CA LEU A 376 6.09 2.60 -20.72
C LEU A 376 6.39 4.10 -20.88
N LEU A 377 5.65 4.79 -21.76
CA LEU A 377 5.75 6.25 -21.93
C LEU A 377 5.44 7.00 -20.63
N LEU A 378 4.44 6.54 -19.88
CA LEU A 378 4.10 7.08 -18.58
C LEU A 378 5.25 6.88 -17.59
N GLN A 379 5.81 5.68 -17.51
CA GLN A 379 6.90 5.37 -16.59
C GLN A 379 8.17 6.20 -16.87
N GLU A 380 8.65 6.23 -18.11
CA GLU A 380 9.86 7.00 -18.47
C GLU A 380 9.69 8.47 -18.11
N SER A 381 8.47 9.00 -18.27
CA SER A 381 8.19 10.40 -18.03
C SER A 381 7.96 10.71 -16.56
N PHE A 382 7.33 9.83 -15.78
CA PHE A 382 7.09 10.03 -14.35
C PHE A 382 8.36 9.90 -13.50
N GLU A 383 9.29 9.02 -13.88
CA GLU A 383 10.59 8.90 -13.20
C GLU A 383 11.39 10.22 -13.22
N ASP A 384 11.24 10.99 -14.30
CA ASP A 384 11.80 12.34 -14.48
C ASP A 384 10.93 13.43 -13.85
N LEU A 385 9.59 13.32 -13.96
CA LEU A 385 8.63 14.34 -13.54
C LEU A 385 8.56 14.53 -12.03
N LEU A 386 8.40 13.45 -11.29
CA LEU A 386 8.11 13.51 -9.86
C LEU A 386 9.36 13.32 -9.01
N GLN A 387 10.51 12.98 -9.62
CA GLN A 387 11.69 12.48 -8.92
C GLN A 387 11.36 11.31 -7.98
N THR A 388 10.19 10.68 -8.16
CA THR A 388 9.73 9.57 -7.33
C THR A 388 10.36 8.28 -7.86
N PRO A 389 10.49 7.26 -6.99
CA PRO A 389 10.86 5.93 -7.41
C PRO A 389 9.66 5.09 -7.86
N PHE A 390 8.51 5.74 -8.11
CA PHE A 390 7.28 5.04 -8.46
C PHE A 390 7.46 4.33 -9.80
N LYS A 391 7.48 3.00 -9.76
CA LYS A 391 7.56 2.16 -10.96
C LYS A 391 6.17 1.64 -11.27
N TYR A 392 5.64 2.04 -12.41
CA TYR A 392 4.44 1.43 -12.95
C TYR A 392 4.65 -0.07 -13.13
N ASN A 393 3.56 -0.82 -13.00
CA ASN A 393 3.65 -2.27 -13.09
C ASN A 393 3.69 -2.72 -14.54
N LEU A 394 4.88 -2.62 -15.16
CA LEU A 394 5.11 -3.11 -16.51
C LEU A 394 4.90 -4.61 -16.66
N ASN A 395 4.90 -5.35 -15.53
CA ASN A 395 4.56 -6.74 -15.55
C ASN A 395 3.03 -6.92 -15.67
N LYS A 396 2.60 -7.36 -16.86
CA LYS A 396 1.20 -7.54 -17.22
C LYS A 396 0.37 -8.26 -16.17
N TRP A 397 0.82 -9.42 -15.67
CA TRP A 397 0.00 -10.18 -14.73
C TRP A 397 -0.18 -9.44 -13.42
N LYS A 398 0.84 -8.70 -12.95
CA LYS A 398 0.73 -7.92 -11.72
C LYS A 398 -0.18 -6.71 -11.89
N HIS A 399 -0.18 -6.09 -13.08
CA HIS A 399 -1.15 -5.05 -13.44
C HIS A 399 -2.58 -5.60 -13.44
N CYS A 400 -2.83 -6.71 -14.14
CA CYS A 400 -4.16 -7.32 -14.20
C CYS A 400 -4.67 -7.76 -12.81
N VAL A 401 -3.79 -8.33 -11.98
CA VAL A 401 -4.14 -8.67 -10.58
C VAL A 401 -4.44 -7.41 -9.77
N GLY A 402 -3.62 -6.36 -9.92
CA GLY A 402 -3.81 -5.08 -9.23
C GLY A 402 -5.13 -4.41 -9.58
N TRP A 403 -5.49 -4.38 -10.87
CA TRP A 403 -6.75 -3.83 -11.35
C TRP A 403 -7.93 -4.58 -10.74
N ILE A 404 -7.92 -5.92 -10.78
CA ILE A 404 -8.99 -6.74 -10.19
C ILE A 404 -9.06 -6.57 -8.67
N SER A 405 -7.93 -6.50 -7.97
CA SER A 405 -7.94 -6.30 -6.51
C SER A 405 -8.50 -4.96 -6.08
N PHE A 406 -8.30 -3.92 -6.89
CA PHE A 406 -8.76 -2.56 -6.63
C PHE A 406 -10.24 -2.36 -7.03
N TYR A 407 -10.61 -2.74 -8.26
CA TYR A 407 -11.94 -2.48 -8.82
C TYR A 407 -12.95 -3.62 -8.59
N MET A 408 -12.50 -4.86 -8.46
CA MET A 408 -13.40 -6.00 -8.20
C MET A 408 -13.13 -6.73 -6.87
N PRO A 409 -12.93 -6.00 -5.74
CA PRO A 409 -12.49 -6.60 -4.49
C PRO A 409 -13.49 -7.59 -3.90
N TYR A 410 -14.80 -7.35 -4.07
CA TYR A 410 -15.84 -8.24 -3.52
C TYR A 410 -15.95 -9.55 -4.29
N ALA A 411 -15.83 -9.51 -5.63
CA ALA A 411 -15.79 -10.74 -6.44
C ALA A 411 -14.55 -11.57 -6.10
N LEU A 412 -13.39 -10.92 -5.95
CA LEU A 412 -12.15 -11.57 -5.51
C LEU A 412 -12.24 -12.05 -4.05
N GLY A 413 -12.97 -11.32 -3.21
CA GLY A 413 -13.23 -11.61 -1.81
C GLY A 413 -13.96 -12.93 -1.60
N VAL A 414 -15.00 -13.21 -2.38
CA VAL A 414 -15.76 -14.46 -2.34
C VAL A 414 -14.83 -15.67 -2.52
N GLU A 415 -13.90 -15.56 -3.47
CA GLU A 415 -12.90 -16.59 -3.73
C GLU A 415 -11.79 -16.65 -2.68
N TYR A 416 -11.32 -15.49 -2.22
CA TYR A 416 -10.20 -15.40 -1.27
C TYR A 416 -10.62 -15.89 0.12
N VAL A 417 -11.73 -15.40 0.65
CA VAL A 417 -12.18 -15.70 2.03
C VAL A 417 -12.45 -17.19 2.18
N SER A 418 -13.15 -17.79 1.22
CA SER A 418 -13.49 -19.22 1.24
C SER A 418 -12.26 -20.13 1.25
N LYS A 419 -11.15 -19.71 0.64
CA LYS A 419 -9.90 -20.50 0.52
C LYS A 419 -8.88 -20.20 1.61
N PHE A 420 -8.75 -18.94 2.05
CA PHE A 420 -7.60 -18.48 2.85
C PHE A 420 -7.95 -17.95 4.25
N LEU A 421 -9.23 -17.72 4.55
CA LEU A 421 -9.69 -17.16 5.83
C LEU A 421 -10.79 -18.03 6.48
N PRO A 422 -10.47 -19.28 6.87
CA PRO A 422 -11.43 -20.11 7.60
C PRO A 422 -11.78 -19.44 8.93
N ARG A 423 -13.03 -19.61 9.40
CA ARG A 423 -13.53 -19.00 10.65
C ARG A 423 -12.63 -19.22 11.86
N GLN A 424 -11.93 -20.35 11.94
CA GLN A 424 -10.98 -20.63 13.03
C GLN A 424 -9.75 -19.71 12.99
N LYS A 425 -9.25 -19.36 11.80
CA LYS A 425 -8.14 -18.40 11.62
C LYS A 425 -8.57 -17.02 12.12
N LEU A 426 -9.74 -16.55 11.71
CA LEU A 426 -10.29 -15.26 12.15
C LEU A 426 -10.47 -15.18 13.66
N LYS A 427 -11.05 -16.20 14.29
CA LYS A 427 -11.18 -16.26 15.76
C LYS A 427 -9.85 -16.18 16.50
N LYS A 428 -8.78 -16.77 15.95
CA LYS A 428 -7.44 -16.67 16.55
C LYS A 428 -6.88 -15.25 16.42
N ILE A 429 -7.04 -14.61 15.27
CA ILE A 429 -6.59 -13.23 15.04
C ILE A 429 -7.36 -12.25 15.92
N ASP A 430 -8.69 -12.37 15.97
CA ASP A 430 -9.55 -11.56 16.84
C ASP A 430 -9.15 -11.68 18.32
N LYS A 431 -8.85 -12.91 18.78
CA LYS A 431 -8.30 -13.14 20.12
C LYS A 431 -6.98 -12.41 20.34
N ILE A 432 -6.08 -12.39 19.37
CA ILE A 432 -4.79 -11.66 19.47
C ILE A 432 -5.08 -10.16 19.60
N VAL A 433 -5.87 -9.58 18.70
CA VAL A 433 -6.23 -8.16 18.73
C VAL A 433 -6.88 -7.77 20.06
N ARG A 434 -7.90 -8.52 20.51
CA ARG A 434 -8.55 -8.28 21.80
C ARG A 434 -7.60 -8.40 22.99
N THR A 435 -6.61 -9.29 22.92
CA THR A 435 -5.60 -9.37 23.97
C THR A 435 -4.77 -8.09 24.03
N PHE A 436 -4.33 -7.57 22.88
CA PHE A 436 -3.55 -6.33 22.82
C PHE A 436 -4.35 -5.11 23.28
N ILE A 437 -5.62 -5.00 22.89
CA ILE A 437 -6.52 -3.95 23.38
C ILE A 437 -6.64 -3.98 24.91
N ASN A 438 -6.90 -5.15 25.48
CA ASN A 438 -7.00 -5.28 26.94
C ASN A 438 -5.66 -5.00 27.64
N GLU A 439 -4.55 -5.48 27.07
CA GLU A 439 -3.21 -5.22 27.59
C GLU A 439 -2.92 -3.72 27.62
N ALA A 440 -3.21 -3.00 26.53
CA ALA A 440 -3.00 -1.57 26.44
C ALA A 440 -3.84 -0.79 27.46
N ALA A 441 -5.12 -1.14 27.59
CA ALA A 441 -5.99 -0.52 28.57
C ALA A 441 -5.51 -0.74 30.01
N ASP A 442 -5.07 -1.96 30.34
CA ASP A 442 -4.55 -2.29 31.66
C ASP A 442 -3.20 -1.59 31.90
N TYR A 443 -2.35 -1.50 30.88
CA TYR A 443 -1.03 -0.86 30.98
C TYR A 443 -1.13 0.66 31.08
N THR A 444 -2.11 1.29 30.43
CA THR A 444 -2.44 2.71 30.65
C THR A 444 -2.65 3.03 32.12
N MET A 445 -3.28 2.12 32.89
CA MET A 445 -3.51 2.37 34.31
C MET A 445 -2.21 2.43 35.13
N SER A 446 -1.12 1.81 34.67
CA SER A 446 0.19 1.88 35.35
C SER A 446 1.04 3.08 34.96
N GLN A 447 0.59 3.93 34.04
CA GLN A 447 1.36 5.09 33.57
C GLN A 447 1.26 6.28 34.53
N GLU A 448 2.19 6.39 35.48
CA GLU A 448 2.14 7.39 36.56
C GLU A 448 2.26 8.86 36.08
N TRP A 449 2.77 9.07 34.86
CA TRP A 449 2.87 10.40 34.26
C TRP A 449 1.54 10.96 33.74
N ILE A 450 0.50 10.11 33.67
CA ILE A 450 -0.87 10.47 33.29
C ILE A 450 -1.70 10.63 34.56
N ALA A 451 -2.44 11.73 34.69
CA ALA A 451 -3.37 11.94 35.79
C ALA A 451 -4.40 10.78 35.92
N GLU A 452 -4.88 10.53 37.13
CA GLU A 452 -5.73 9.36 37.42
C GLU A 452 -7.03 9.35 36.62
N ASP A 453 -7.69 10.50 36.50
CA ASP A 453 -8.90 10.69 35.69
C ASP A 453 -8.64 10.48 34.20
N ALA A 454 -7.55 11.04 33.67
CA ALA A 454 -7.13 10.83 32.29
C ALA A 454 -6.77 9.36 32.01
N ARG A 455 -6.12 8.65 32.95
CA ARG A 455 -5.87 7.19 32.85
C ARG A 455 -7.15 6.38 32.77
N LEU A 456 -8.13 6.69 33.63
CA LEU A 456 -9.42 6.00 33.64
C LEU A 456 -10.17 6.22 32.33
N LEU A 457 -10.19 7.46 31.83
CA LEU A 457 -10.83 7.80 30.57
C LEU A 457 -10.16 7.09 29.39
N LEU A 458 -8.83 7.20 29.27
CA LEU A 458 -8.07 6.55 28.20
C LEU A 458 -8.19 5.03 28.26
N SER A 459 -8.08 4.42 29.44
CA SER A 459 -8.25 2.98 29.61
C SER A 459 -9.63 2.51 29.16
N HIS A 460 -10.69 3.26 29.51
CA HIS A 460 -12.05 2.98 29.06
C HIS A 460 -12.20 3.11 27.53
N GLN A 461 -11.65 4.17 26.94
CA GLN A 461 -11.65 4.38 25.48
C GLN A 461 -10.95 3.23 24.75
N ILE A 462 -9.74 2.85 25.20
CA ILE A 462 -8.99 1.72 24.63
C ILE A 462 -9.80 0.42 24.77
N ARG A 463 -10.40 0.11 25.93
CA ARG A 463 -11.21 -1.12 26.10
C ARG A 463 -12.39 -1.22 25.13
N ASN A 464 -12.96 -0.07 24.76
CA ASN A 464 -14.07 0.00 23.84
C ASN A 464 -13.65 -0.09 22.37
N MET A 465 -12.34 -0.02 22.08
CA MET A 465 -11.85 -0.24 20.73
C MET A 465 -12.29 -1.60 20.20
N SER A 466 -12.44 -1.68 18.89
CA SER A 466 -12.80 -2.93 18.21
C SER A 466 -12.05 -3.09 16.90
N SER A 467 -12.15 -4.26 16.27
CA SER A 467 -11.59 -4.47 14.93
C SER A 467 -12.69 -4.70 13.91
N ASN A 468 -12.56 -4.05 12.76
CA ASN A 468 -13.49 -4.19 11.65
C ASN A 468 -13.20 -5.44 10.79
N LEU A 469 -12.19 -6.24 11.13
CA LEU A 469 -11.79 -7.41 10.33
C LEU A 469 -12.94 -8.40 10.07
N ASN A 470 -13.76 -8.72 11.09
CA ASN A 470 -14.84 -9.69 10.91
C ASN A 470 -15.94 -9.16 9.98
N SER A 471 -16.37 -7.90 10.15
CA SER A 471 -17.40 -7.29 9.29
C SER A 471 -16.88 -7.14 7.85
N HIS A 472 -15.61 -6.77 7.68
CA HIS A 472 -14.94 -6.69 6.38
C HIS A 472 -14.90 -8.06 5.68
N VAL A 473 -14.51 -9.11 6.40
CA VAL A 473 -14.46 -10.47 5.85
C VAL A 473 -15.86 -11.02 5.54
N GLU A 474 -16.86 -10.73 6.37
CA GLU A 474 -18.25 -11.11 6.10
C GLU A 474 -18.79 -10.42 4.85
N SER A 475 -18.48 -9.13 4.67
CA SER A 475 -18.83 -8.36 3.47
C SER A 475 -18.20 -8.95 2.21
N LEU A 476 -16.89 -9.26 2.25
CA LEU A 476 -16.17 -9.88 1.15
C LEU A 476 -16.64 -11.30 0.84
N ALA A 477 -17.12 -12.05 1.82
CA ALA A 477 -17.62 -13.41 1.63
C ALA A 477 -19.04 -13.49 1.06
N ASN A 478 -19.77 -12.37 1.01
CA ASN A 478 -21.17 -12.35 0.62
C ASN A 478 -21.34 -12.36 -0.90
N GLU A 479 -21.46 -13.57 -1.46
CA GLU A 479 -21.63 -13.78 -2.90
C GLU A 479 -22.89 -13.10 -3.45
N THR A 480 -24.00 -13.11 -2.72
CA THR A 480 -25.24 -12.44 -3.15
C THR A 480 -25.05 -10.93 -3.28
N ALA A 481 -24.39 -10.32 -2.29
CA ALA A 481 -24.08 -8.89 -2.33
C ALA A 481 -23.09 -8.56 -3.47
N ALA A 482 -22.06 -9.39 -3.67
CA ALA A 482 -21.13 -9.24 -4.78
C ALA A 482 -21.83 -9.35 -6.15
N ASN A 483 -22.68 -10.35 -6.35
CA ASN A 483 -23.46 -10.53 -7.59
C ASN A 483 -24.38 -9.33 -7.85
N HIS A 484 -25.08 -8.86 -6.82
CA HIS A 484 -25.92 -7.66 -6.93
C HIS A 484 -25.10 -6.40 -7.25
N ARG A 485 -23.90 -6.26 -6.67
CA ARG A 485 -23.02 -5.11 -6.91
C ARG A 485 -22.57 -5.00 -8.37
N TYR A 486 -22.28 -6.13 -9.01
CA TYR A 486 -21.84 -6.18 -10.40
C TYR A 486 -22.96 -6.54 -11.37
N SER A 487 -24.24 -6.33 -11.01
CA SER A 487 -25.39 -6.76 -11.82
C SER A 487 -25.41 -6.07 -13.20
N GLU A 488 -25.19 -4.75 -13.22
CA GLU A 488 -25.17 -3.90 -14.42
C GLU A 488 -23.87 -4.03 -15.25
N TYR A 489 -22.87 -4.73 -14.73
CA TYR A 489 -21.59 -4.87 -15.39
C TYR A 489 -21.55 -6.15 -16.24
N HIS A 490 -21.37 -6.02 -17.55
CA HIS A 490 -21.35 -7.13 -18.49
C HIS A 490 -20.05 -7.16 -19.31
N PRO A 491 -18.92 -7.61 -18.72
CA PRO A 491 -17.64 -7.63 -19.39
C PRO A 491 -17.57 -8.69 -20.50
N THR A 492 -16.64 -8.52 -21.44
CA THR A 492 -16.38 -9.49 -22.52
C THR A 492 -14.90 -9.88 -22.56
N ARG A 493 -14.56 -11.04 -23.13
CA ARG A 493 -13.16 -11.45 -23.30
C ARG A 493 -12.42 -10.73 -24.45
N LYS A 494 -13.07 -9.75 -25.12
CA LYS A 494 -12.55 -9.13 -26.35
C LYS A 494 -11.57 -8.00 -26.10
N SER A 495 -11.90 -7.08 -25.20
CA SER A 495 -11.14 -5.86 -24.96
C SER A 495 -11.10 -5.54 -23.48
N PHE A 496 -9.91 -5.48 -22.91
CA PHE A 496 -9.73 -5.06 -21.52
C PHE A 496 -10.12 -3.59 -21.32
N PHE A 497 -9.66 -2.70 -22.19
CA PHE A 497 -9.95 -1.27 -22.06
C PHE A 497 -11.46 -0.96 -22.16
N GLU A 498 -12.19 -1.66 -23.04
CA GLU A 498 -13.66 -1.55 -23.08
C GLU A 498 -14.29 -2.04 -21.78
N ASN A 499 -13.78 -3.13 -21.20
CA ASN A 499 -14.22 -3.61 -19.89
C ASN A 499 -13.94 -2.59 -18.77
N VAL A 500 -12.83 -1.83 -18.84
CA VAL A 500 -12.52 -0.76 -17.88
C VAL A 500 -13.53 0.37 -17.98
N LEU A 501 -13.79 0.88 -19.18
CA LEU A 501 -14.78 1.95 -19.40
C LEU A 501 -16.19 1.50 -18.98
N ASN A 502 -16.58 0.27 -19.33
CA ASN A 502 -17.87 -0.30 -18.93
C ASN A 502 -17.97 -0.52 -17.42
N TYR A 503 -16.86 -0.89 -16.77
CA TYR A 503 -16.81 -1.04 -15.32
C TYR A 503 -17.10 0.31 -14.65
N HIS A 504 -16.39 1.37 -15.05
CA HIS A 504 -16.60 2.68 -14.46
C HIS A 504 -18.02 3.22 -14.65
N LYS A 505 -18.64 2.96 -15.81
CA LYS A 505 -20.05 3.28 -16.04
C LYS A 505 -20.99 2.51 -15.11
N ALA A 506 -20.86 1.19 -15.05
CA ALA A 506 -21.69 0.36 -14.17
C ALA A 506 -21.51 0.74 -12.70
N ALA A 507 -20.27 1.03 -12.31
CA ALA A 507 -19.90 1.52 -10.99
C ALA A 507 -20.58 2.87 -10.68
N PHE A 508 -20.50 3.83 -11.59
CA PHE A 508 -21.17 5.12 -11.45
C PHE A 508 -22.68 4.93 -11.28
N ILE A 509 -23.34 4.16 -12.16
CA ILE A 509 -24.76 3.85 -12.08
C ILE A 509 -25.13 3.23 -10.71
N TYR A 510 -24.33 2.28 -10.23
CA TYR A 510 -24.56 1.67 -8.92
C TYR A 510 -24.53 2.70 -7.79
N ARG A 511 -23.54 3.60 -7.76
CA ARG A 511 -23.42 4.66 -6.73
C ARG A 511 -24.65 5.55 -6.71
N MET A 512 -25.07 5.99 -7.89
CA MET A 512 -26.24 6.86 -8.03
C MET A 512 -27.48 6.18 -7.46
N ARG A 513 -27.81 4.97 -7.95
CA ARG A 513 -29.03 4.26 -7.55
C ARG A 513 -29.11 3.91 -6.06
N LYS A 514 -27.96 3.74 -5.39
CA LYS A 514 -27.92 3.32 -3.99
C LYS A 514 -27.72 4.48 -3.01
N HIS A 515 -27.42 5.69 -3.49
CA HIS A 515 -26.87 6.76 -2.64
C HIS A 515 -25.77 6.22 -1.72
N ASP A 516 -24.97 5.30 -2.26
CA ASP A 516 -23.98 4.55 -1.51
C ASP A 516 -22.65 4.71 -2.21
N SER A 517 -21.60 4.91 -1.42
CA SER A 517 -20.26 4.82 -1.98
C SER A 517 -20.05 3.37 -2.40
N LEU A 518 -19.52 3.15 -3.60
CA LEU A 518 -18.96 1.85 -3.94
C LEU A 518 -17.87 1.46 -2.94
N ASP A 519 -17.28 2.43 -2.28
CA ASP A 519 -16.20 2.35 -1.32
C ASP A 519 -16.65 1.81 0.05
N GLY A 520 -17.60 0.89 0.07
CA GLY A 520 -18.22 0.39 1.31
C GLY A 520 -17.16 -0.08 2.29
N ASN A 521 -16.91 0.71 3.34
CA ASN A 521 -16.06 0.55 4.55
C ASN A 521 -14.66 -0.13 4.45
N PHE A 522 -14.30 -0.84 3.37
CA PHE A 522 -13.08 -1.63 3.24
C PHE A 522 -12.39 -1.45 1.88
N ASN A 523 -11.99 -0.22 1.58
CA ASN A 523 -11.21 0.13 0.38
C ASN A 523 -9.88 -0.62 0.35
N ASP A 524 -9.47 -1.16 -0.79
CA ASP A 524 -8.19 -1.89 -0.94
C ASP A 524 -7.96 -2.98 0.12
N PRO A 525 -8.82 -4.01 0.19
CA PRO A 525 -8.69 -5.09 1.17
C PRO A 525 -7.40 -5.91 1.01
N PHE A 526 -6.84 -5.94 -0.20
CA PHE A 526 -5.72 -6.79 -0.58
C PHE A 526 -4.38 -6.03 -0.64
N VAL A 527 -4.09 -5.24 0.39
CA VAL A 527 -2.78 -4.60 0.58
C VAL A 527 -2.14 -5.05 1.90
N PHE A 528 -0.84 -4.81 2.03
CA PHE A 528 -0.15 -4.94 3.30
C PHE A 528 -0.24 -3.60 4.03
N ASN A 529 -1.27 -3.42 4.86
CA ASN A 529 -1.38 -2.24 5.71
C ASN A 529 -2.30 -2.49 6.92
N ALA A 530 -2.23 -1.61 7.90
CA ALA A 530 -3.17 -1.49 9.00
C ALA A 530 -3.47 -0.01 9.24
N PHE A 531 -4.62 0.28 9.83
CA PHE A 531 -5.04 1.64 10.12
C PHE A 531 -5.83 1.70 11.42
N GLN A 532 -5.83 2.86 12.05
CA GLN A 532 -6.72 3.23 13.15
C GLN A 532 -7.69 4.33 12.69
N TYR A 533 -8.98 4.14 12.95
CA TYR A 533 -10.03 5.12 12.70
C TYR A 533 -11.08 5.07 13.82
N ASP A 534 -11.24 6.17 14.57
CA ASP A 534 -12.33 6.36 15.56
C ASP A 534 -12.57 5.16 16.50
N GLY A 535 -11.54 4.71 17.22
CA GLY A 535 -11.64 3.54 18.09
C GLY A 535 -11.68 2.18 17.36
N HIS A 536 -11.51 2.13 16.04
CA HIS A 536 -11.44 0.90 15.27
C HIS A 536 -10.03 0.61 14.75
N ILE A 537 -9.60 -0.64 14.86
CA ILE A 537 -8.38 -1.17 14.23
C ILE A 537 -8.79 -1.91 12.94
N ASP A 538 -8.36 -1.39 11.80
CA ASP A 538 -8.60 -1.98 10.48
C ASP A 538 -7.35 -2.71 9.98
N LEU A 539 -7.42 -4.04 9.91
CA LEU A 539 -6.34 -4.89 9.42
C LEU A 539 -6.63 -5.31 7.98
N ARG A 540 -5.77 -4.91 7.04
CA ARG A 540 -5.86 -5.36 5.64
C ARG A 540 -5.41 -6.82 5.52
N LEU A 541 -5.92 -7.51 4.50
CA LEU A 541 -5.74 -8.96 4.40
C LEU A 541 -4.28 -9.38 4.16
N GLY A 542 -3.44 -8.48 3.65
CA GLY A 542 -2.00 -8.70 3.50
C GLY A 542 -1.26 -8.84 4.82
N VAL A 543 -1.69 -8.16 5.89
CA VAL A 543 -1.10 -8.27 7.24
C VAL A 543 -1.34 -9.65 7.84
N LEU A 544 -2.31 -10.40 7.33
CA LEU A 544 -2.65 -11.76 7.80
C LEU A 544 -1.82 -12.87 7.13
N LEU A 545 -0.72 -12.49 6.48
CA LEU A 545 0.23 -13.37 5.78
C LEU A 545 1.60 -13.44 6.51
N PRO A 546 2.41 -14.48 6.24
CA PRO A 546 3.79 -14.56 6.72
C PRO A 546 4.65 -13.37 6.24
N PRO A 547 5.61 -12.88 7.05
CA PRO A 547 5.96 -13.35 8.40
C PRO A 547 5.08 -12.81 9.54
N VAL A 548 4.14 -11.89 9.29
CA VAL A 548 3.35 -11.26 10.35
C VAL A 548 2.42 -12.26 11.04
N TYR A 549 1.75 -13.14 10.28
CA TYR A 549 0.92 -14.19 10.86
C TYR A 549 1.13 -15.54 10.19
N LEU A 550 1.49 -16.54 10.99
CA LEU A 550 1.63 -17.94 10.57
C LEU A 550 0.82 -18.86 11.49
N PRO A 551 -0.30 -19.43 11.03
CA PRO A 551 -1.21 -20.24 11.85
C PRO A 551 -0.56 -21.43 12.59
N GLY A 552 0.50 -22.02 12.02
CA GLY A 552 1.22 -23.16 12.60
C GLY A 552 2.48 -22.80 13.39
N LEU A 553 2.75 -21.51 13.61
CA LEU A 553 3.73 -21.09 14.59
C LEU A 553 3.17 -21.22 16.01
N PRO A 554 4.06 -21.43 17.01
CA PRO A 554 3.66 -21.40 18.40
C PRO A 554 3.02 -20.06 18.78
N GLU A 555 2.02 -20.10 19.68
CA GLU A 555 1.17 -18.94 20.00
C GLU A 555 1.97 -17.67 20.34
N PRO A 556 2.99 -17.68 21.21
CA PRO A 556 3.76 -16.47 21.55
C PRO A 556 4.42 -15.78 20.35
N LEU A 557 4.85 -16.53 19.32
CA LEU A 557 5.49 -15.92 18.14
C LEU A 557 4.48 -15.15 17.28
N ASN A 558 3.23 -15.62 17.15
CA ASN A 558 2.20 -14.83 16.46
C ASN A 558 1.82 -13.57 17.24
N TYR A 559 1.86 -13.60 18.57
CA TYR A 559 1.73 -12.39 19.38
C TYR A 559 2.90 -11.43 19.16
N ALA A 560 4.12 -11.96 19.00
CA ALA A 560 5.32 -11.18 18.74
C ALA A 560 5.29 -10.47 17.39
N THR A 561 4.86 -11.16 16.34
CA THR A 561 4.92 -10.63 14.97
C THR A 561 3.72 -9.76 14.62
N MET A 562 2.53 -10.05 15.17
CA MET A 562 1.36 -9.18 15.00
C MET A 562 1.35 -8.00 15.98
N GLY A 563 2.01 -8.16 17.14
CA GLY A 563 1.97 -7.19 18.23
C GLY A 563 2.42 -5.78 17.86
N PRO A 564 3.57 -5.60 17.19
CA PRO A 564 4.02 -4.28 16.78
C PRO A 564 3.02 -3.60 15.85
N VAL A 565 2.40 -4.32 14.90
CA VAL A 565 1.38 -3.76 14.00
C VAL A 565 0.13 -3.36 14.78
N ILE A 566 -0.43 -4.24 15.61
CA ILE A 566 -1.66 -3.94 16.37
C ILE A 566 -1.42 -2.84 17.40
N GLY A 567 -0.29 -2.91 18.09
CA GLY A 567 0.08 -1.94 19.12
C GLY A 567 0.44 -0.57 18.54
N HIS A 568 0.98 -0.51 17.30
CA HIS A 568 1.17 0.73 16.55
C HIS A 568 -0.17 1.43 16.31
N GLU A 569 -1.19 0.69 15.82
CA GLU A 569 -2.54 1.24 15.62
C GLU A 569 -3.20 1.68 16.93
N ILE A 570 -2.99 0.96 18.04
CA ILE A 570 -3.42 1.41 19.37
C ILE A 570 -2.65 2.68 19.79
N GLY A 571 -1.37 2.79 19.43
CA GLY A 571 -0.54 3.95 19.66
C GLY A 571 -1.10 5.21 19.00
N HIS A 572 -1.65 5.11 17.79
CA HIS A 572 -2.36 6.23 17.15
C HIS A 572 -3.57 6.70 17.96
N GLU A 573 -4.39 5.78 18.48
CA GLU A 573 -5.53 6.13 19.35
C GLU A 573 -5.05 6.88 20.62
N ILE A 574 -3.96 6.40 21.23
CA ILE A 574 -3.37 7.03 22.43
C ILE A 574 -2.84 8.44 22.09
N ASN A 575 -2.15 8.60 20.96
CA ASN A 575 -1.63 9.89 20.52
C ASN A 575 -2.78 10.88 20.23
N LEU A 576 -3.85 10.43 19.58
CA LEU A 576 -5.05 11.24 19.32
C LEU A 576 -5.74 11.70 20.60
N PHE A 577 -5.82 10.82 21.60
CA PHE A 577 -6.38 11.16 22.90
C PHE A 577 -5.65 12.35 23.54
N PHE A 578 -4.31 12.35 23.55
CA PHE A 578 -3.55 13.47 24.12
C PHE A 578 -3.53 14.71 23.23
N GLY A 579 -3.54 14.53 21.91
CA GLY A 579 -3.49 15.64 20.96
C GLY A 579 -4.78 16.46 20.88
N HIS A 580 -5.95 15.84 21.03
CA HIS A 580 -7.23 16.48 20.73
C HIS A 580 -8.26 16.50 21.88
N ASN A 581 -8.03 15.78 22.99
CA ASN A 581 -9.02 15.75 24.08
C ASN A 581 -8.87 16.94 25.02
N GLU A 582 -9.90 17.78 25.07
CA GLU A 582 -9.96 18.96 25.95
C GLU A 582 -10.03 18.58 27.43
N ASN A 583 -10.52 17.37 27.76
CA ASN A 583 -10.67 16.90 29.14
C ASN A 583 -9.37 16.36 29.75
N VAL A 584 -8.26 16.38 29.01
CA VAL A 584 -6.94 16.02 29.55
C VAL A 584 -6.34 17.25 30.22
N ASP A 585 -5.86 17.08 31.46
CA ASP A 585 -5.28 18.16 32.24
C ASP A 585 -3.96 18.67 31.64
N ASN A 586 -3.61 19.91 31.98
CA ASN A 586 -2.44 20.58 31.42
C ASN A 586 -1.11 19.89 31.77
N ILE A 587 -0.99 19.29 32.96
CA ILE A 587 0.25 18.63 33.38
C ILE A 587 0.45 17.35 32.56
N THR A 588 -0.60 16.56 32.36
CA THR A 588 -0.55 15.39 31.47
C THR A 588 -0.21 15.79 30.03
N LYS A 589 -0.78 16.90 29.52
CA LYS A 589 -0.44 17.43 28.18
C LYS A 589 1.02 17.85 28.08
N GLU A 590 1.54 18.57 29.08
CA GLU A 590 2.96 18.97 29.14
C GLU A 590 3.87 17.74 29.19
N ASN A 591 3.56 16.73 30.01
CA ASN A 591 4.30 15.48 30.08
C ASN A 591 4.29 14.72 28.75
N PHE A 592 3.15 14.67 28.06
CA PHE A 592 3.03 14.06 26.73
C PHE A 592 3.94 14.77 25.72
N LEU A 593 3.93 16.10 25.70
CA LEU A 593 4.79 16.91 24.82
C LEU A 593 6.28 16.72 25.13
N GLU A 594 6.67 16.69 26.41
CA GLU A 594 8.06 16.45 26.84
C GLU A 594 8.55 15.08 26.37
N LYS A 595 7.72 14.03 26.52
CA LYS A 595 8.07 12.69 26.07
C LYS A 595 8.16 12.58 24.55
N GLY A 596 7.23 13.21 23.83
CA GLY A 596 7.30 13.33 22.37
C GLY A 596 8.58 14.03 21.93
N LYS A 597 8.96 15.11 22.62
CA LYS A 597 10.20 15.85 22.35
C LYS A 597 11.46 15.00 22.56
N CYS A 598 11.49 14.14 23.59
CA CYS A 598 12.60 13.19 23.76
C CYS A 598 12.74 12.26 22.54
N ILE A 599 11.63 11.70 22.05
CA ILE A 599 11.63 10.83 20.87
C ILE A 599 12.07 11.61 19.62
N GLU A 600 11.52 12.81 19.42
CA GLU A 600 11.91 13.72 18.32
C GLU A 600 13.42 13.96 18.29
N ASP A 601 14.00 14.34 19.43
CA ASP A 601 15.43 14.63 19.56
C ASP A 601 16.27 13.38 19.27
N LYS A 602 15.85 12.22 19.76
CA LYS A 602 16.53 10.94 19.46
C LYS A 602 16.52 10.59 17.98
N TYR A 603 15.39 10.74 17.30
CA TYR A 603 15.33 10.47 15.88
C TYR A 603 16.11 11.51 15.07
N SER A 604 16.18 12.76 15.54
CA SER A 604 16.98 13.82 14.91
C SER A 604 18.50 13.59 14.99
N GLU A 605 18.97 12.73 15.91
CA GLU A 605 20.37 12.30 15.98
C GLU A 605 20.74 11.29 14.88
N TYR A 606 19.77 10.65 14.22
CA TYR A 606 19.99 9.56 13.29
C TYR A 606 20.57 10.02 11.94
N ASP A 607 21.65 9.38 11.47
CA ASP A 607 22.30 9.67 10.18
C ASP A 607 21.77 8.77 9.06
N ILE A 608 21.06 9.37 8.10
CA ILE A 608 20.66 8.71 6.86
C ILE A 608 21.83 8.75 5.87
N ARG A 609 22.78 7.84 6.07
CA ARG A 609 24.08 7.81 5.37
C ARG A 609 23.96 7.77 3.84
N SER A 610 22.92 7.12 3.31
CA SER A 610 22.70 6.99 1.86
C SER A 610 22.47 8.32 1.14
N ILE A 611 21.99 9.35 1.86
CA ILE A 611 21.71 10.69 1.33
C ILE A 611 22.46 11.81 2.07
N GLY A 612 23.26 11.47 3.08
CA GLY A 612 24.09 12.43 3.82
C GLY A 612 23.29 13.45 4.62
N LYS A 613 22.13 13.07 5.16
CA LYS A 613 21.23 13.92 5.95
C LYS A 613 20.99 13.33 7.34
N LYS A 614 20.68 14.21 8.31
CA LYS A 614 20.04 13.81 9.57
C LYS A 614 18.56 13.61 9.33
N LEU A 615 17.94 12.67 10.04
CA LEU A 615 16.49 12.50 10.01
C LEU A 615 15.79 13.72 10.63
N GLU A 616 14.66 14.12 10.06
CA GLU A 616 13.78 15.16 10.60
C GLU A 616 12.84 14.51 11.63
N GLY A 617 13.25 14.52 12.91
CA GLY A 617 12.50 13.85 13.97
C GLY A 617 11.10 14.41 14.19
N ASN A 618 10.89 15.70 13.94
CA ASN A 618 9.60 16.40 14.07
C ASN A 618 8.57 15.87 13.06
N GLU A 619 8.98 15.61 11.83
CA GLU A 619 8.09 15.08 10.77
C GLU A 619 7.66 13.63 11.04
N THR A 620 8.40 12.90 11.88
CA THR A 620 8.19 11.46 12.11
C THR A 620 7.72 11.11 13.53
N VAL A 621 7.60 12.09 14.41
CA VAL A 621 7.43 11.86 15.86
C VAL A 621 6.17 11.07 16.20
N ILE A 622 5.05 11.30 15.51
CA ILE A 622 3.78 10.62 15.78
C ILE A 622 3.86 9.12 15.45
N GLU A 623 4.48 8.78 14.32
CA GLU A 623 4.72 7.38 13.92
C GLU A 623 5.71 6.70 14.86
N ASN A 624 6.78 7.41 15.24
CA ASN A 624 7.80 6.88 16.15
C ASN A 624 7.21 6.63 17.56
N MET A 625 6.31 7.48 18.03
CA MET A 625 5.59 7.29 19.29
C MET A 625 4.69 6.05 19.24
N ALA A 626 3.99 5.83 18.11
CA ALA A 626 3.18 4.64 17.89
C ALA A 626 4.04 3.36 17.85
N ASP A 627 5.22 3.39 17.22
CA ASP A 627 6.20 2.30 17.25
C ASP A 627 6.63 1.94 18.68
N PHE A 628 6.93 2.95 19.50
CA PHE A 628 7.36 2.74 20.89
C PHE A 628 6.26 2.08 21.72
N ILE A 629 5.01 2.54 21.57
CA ILE A 629 3.84 1.90 22.20
C ILE A 629 3.70 0.46 21.69
N GLY A 630 3.81 0.26 20.37
CA GLY A 630 3.71 -1.05 19.73
C GLY A 630 4.73 -2.06 20.27
N LEU A 631 6.00 -1.65 20.41
CA LEU A 631 7.03 -2.46 21.04
C LEU A 631 6.67 -2.80 22.48
N LYS A 632 6.27 -1.79 23.28
CA LYS A 632 6.00 -2.03 24.69
C LYS A 632 4.84 -2.99 24.90
N LEU A 633 3.75 -2.80 24.15
CA LEU A 633 2.60 -3.68 24.21
C LEU A 633 2.95 -5.10 23.78
N MET A 634 3.80 -5.27 22.76
CA MET A 634 4.34 -6.57 22.36
C MET A 634 5.10 -7.23 23.51
N GLU A 635 6.04 -6.51 24.15
CA GLU A 635 6.83 -7.02 25.26
C GLU A 635 5.95 -7.49 26.42
N LYS A 636 5.03 -6.64 26.88
CA LYS A 636 4.14 -6.93 28.01
C LYS A 636 3.19 -8.09 27.71
N THR A 637 2.59 -8.10 26.52
CA THR A 637 1.69 -9.17 26.11
C THR A 637 2.42 -10.51 26.04
N VAL A 638 3.58 -10.55 25.38
CA VAL A 638 4.32 -11.81 25.21
C VAL A 638 4.88 -12.31 26.54
N GLU A 639 5.36 -11.42 27.42
CA GLU A 639 5.77 -11.79 28.78
C GLU A 639 4.65 -12.52 29.52
N ARG A 640 3.46 -11.93 29.58
CA ARG A 640 2.30 -12.53 30.24
C ARG A 640 1.94 -13.88 29.62
N LYS A 641 2.08 -14.03 28.29
CA LYS A 641 1.84 -15.32 27.61
C LYS A 641 2.88 -16.37 27.98
N LEU A 642 4.15 -16.01 28.00
CA LEU A 642 5.24 -16.92 28.41
C LEU A 642 5.09 -17.35 29.87
N ASP A 643 4.71 -16.42 30.76
CA ASP A 643 4.45 -16.71 32.17
C ASP A 643 3.28 -17.68 32.36
N GLN A 644 2.17 -17.46 31.63
CA GLN A 644 1.01 -18.36 31.63
C GLN A 644 1.35 -19.76 31.11
N MET A 645 2.28 -19.86 30.14
CA MET A 645 2.73 -21.15 29.59
C MET A 645 3.72 -21.86 30.52
N GLY A 646 4.55 -21.11 31.24
CA GLY A 646 5.65 -21.60 32.06
C GLY A 646 6.88 -22.01 31.24
N ALA A 647 8.08 -21.69 31.74
CA ALA A 647 9.36 -21.85 31.03
C ALA A 647 9.63 -23.26 30.45
N ARG A 648 9.09 -24.32 31.06
CA ARG A 648 9.25 -25.71 30.56
C ARG A 648 8.42 -26.03 29.33
N ARG A 649 7.53 -25.14 28.89
CA ARG A 649 6.65 -25.32 27.72
C ARG A 649 6.93 -24.29 26.62
N GLU A 650 7.99 -23.51 26.78
CA GLU A 650 8.38 -22.51 25.80
C GLU A 650 8.76 -23.22 24.48
N PRO A 651 8.08 -22.88 23.37
CA PRO A 651 8.30 -23.52 22.09
C PRO A 651 9.52 -22.92 21.41
N LEU A 652 10.52 -23.76 21.11
CA LEU A 652 11.73 -23.32 20.41
C LEU A 652 11.60 -23.61 18.92
N LEU A 653 12.12 -22.70 18.10
CA LEU A 653 12.30 -22.97 16.68
C LEU A 653 13.50 -23.92 16.47
N PRO A 654 13.43 -24.85 15.52
CA PRO A 654 14.51 -25.78 15.22
C PRO A 654 15.74 -25.01 14.74
N GLU A 655 16.94 -25.56 14.97
CA GLU A 655 18.23 -25.05 14.44
C GLU A 655 18.65 -23.62 14.85
N LEU A 656 17.75 -22.83 15.46
CA LEU A 656 18.05 -21.51 16.02
C LEU A 656 18.57 -21.64 17.46
N ASN A 657 19.67 -20.93 17.76
CA ASN A 657 20.27 -20.86 19.10
C ASN A 657 19.74 -19.67 19.92
N TYR A 658 18.50 -19.24 19.65
CA TYR A 658 17.85 -18.12 20.31
C TYR A 658 16.68 -18.58 21.18
N THR A 659 16.44 -17.87 22.28
CA THR A 659 15.23 -18.02 23.11
C THR A 659 14.02 -17.39 22.43
N THR A 660 12.79 -17.70 22.87
CA THR A 660 11.59 -17.04 22.34
C THR A 660 11.66 -15.54 22.54
N ASN A 661 12.12 -15.06 23.71
CA ASN A 661 12.33 -13.64 23.99
C ASN A 661 13.28 -12.97 22.96
N GLN A 662 14.39 -13.62 22.61
CA GLN A 662 15.30 -13.10 21.57
C GLN A 662 14.65 -13.12 20.18
N LEU A 663 13.90 -14.18 19.86
CA LEU A 663 13.20 -14.31 18.58
C LEU A 663 12.11 -13.23 18.39
N LEU A 664 11.53 -12.67 19.47
CA LEU A 664 10.59 -11.55 19.36
C LEU A 664 11.25 -10.35 18.69
N TYR A 665 12.39 -9.92 19.22
CA TYR A 665 13.12 -8.76 18.72
C TYR A 665 13.71 -9.02 17.34
N ILE A 666 14.25 -10.21 17.09
CA ILE A 666 14.75 -10.60 15.77
C ILE A 666 13.61 -10.50 14.74
N SER A 667 12.44 -11.08 15.05
CA SER A 667 11.30 -11.05 14.13
C SER A 667 10.77 -9.63 13.92
N LEU A 668 10.74 -8.81 14.97
CA LEU A 668 10.37 -7.40 14.90
C LEU A 668 11.31 -6.62 13.98
N ALA A 669 12.61 -6.78 14.14
CA ALA A 669 13.60 -6.12 13.28
C ALA A 669 13.50 -6.61 11.84
N GLN A 670 13.21 -7.90 11.65
CA GLN A 670 13.13 -8.52 10.34
C GLN A 670 11.94 -8.04 9.48
N MET A 671 10.85 -7.60 10.10
CA MET A 671 9.75 -6.96 9.36
C MET A 671 10.19 -5.69 8.63
N TRP A 672 11.22 -5.02 9.15
CA TRP A 672 11.76 -3.77 8.64
C TRP A 672 12.97 -3.95 7.71
N CYS A 673 13.42 -5.19 7.46
CA CYS A 673 14.55 -5.42 6.57
C CYS A 673 14.28 -4.84 5.17
N SER A 674 15.15 -3.91 4.78
CA SER A 674 15.04 -3.17 3.53
C SER A 674 16.39 -2.70 3.00
N VAL A 675 16.43 -2.46 1.70
CA VAL A 675 17.47 -1.73 0.96
C VAL A 675 16.74 -0.69 0.12
N ARG A 676 17.22 0.55 0.13
CA ARG A 676 16.67 1.67 -0.63
C ARG A 676 17.81 2.35 -1.37
N SER A 677 17.62 2.61 -2.67
CA SER A 677 18.57 3.46 -3.41
C SER A 677 18.53 4.91 -2.88
N PRO A 678 19.61 5.69 -3.02
CA PRO A 678 19.63 7.09 -2.56
C PRO A 678 18.49 7.97 -3.12
N LYS A 679 18.07 7.74 -4.38
CA LYS A 679 16.94 8.47 -4.99
C LYS A 679 15.64 8.17 -4.24
N VAL A 680 15.41 6.89 -3.91
CA VAL A 680 14.22 6.44 -3.17
C VAL A 680 14.25 6.99 -1.75
N GLU A 681 15.39 6.88 -1.07
CA GLU A 681 15.52 7.39 0.30
C GLU A 681 15.26 8.90 0.37
N LEU A 682 15.79 9.67 -0.57
CA LEU A 682 15.53 11.12 -0.63
C LEU A 682 14.06 11.43 -0.88
N HIS A 683 13.35 10.59 -1.65
CA HIS A 683 11.92 10.75 -1.86
C HIS A 683 11.14 10.48 -0.57
N HIS A 684 11.42 9.37 0.13
CA HIS A 684 10.78 9.07 1.41
C HIS A 684 11.08 10.14 2.46
N TYR A 685 12.34 10.57 2.58
CA TYR A 685 12.73 11.65 3.49
C TYR A 685 11.87 12.92 3.35
N LYS A 686 11.38 13.23 2.15
CA LYS A 686 10.60 14.45 1.88
C LYS A 686 9.08 14.30 2.03
N HIS A 687 8.55 13.07 1.98
CA HIS A 687 7.11 12.85 1.80
C HIS A 687 6.53 11.72 2.67
N ASP A 688 7.36 10.96 3.37
CA ASP A 688 6.94 9.86 4.24
C ASP A 688 7.02 10.31 5.69
N SER A 689 5.91 10.24 6.42
CA SER A 689 5.86 10.53 7.86
C SER A 689 6.55 9.45 8.70
N HIS A 690 6.92 8.31 8.11
CA HIS A 690 7.62 7.26 8.83
C HIS A 690 9.14 7.45 8.76
N ALA A 691 9.80 7.20 9.89
CA ALA A 691 11.25 7.08 9.90
C ALA A 691 11.74 5.93 8.97
N PRO A 692 12.97 6.01 8.44
CA PRO A 692 13.58 4.91 7.69
C PRO A 692 13.55 3.59 8.47
N PRO A 693 13.41 2.42 7.82
CA PRO A 693 13.19 1.16 8.51
C PRO A 693 14.29 0.76 9.51
N ASP A 694 15.54 1.11 9.23
CA ASP A 694 16.66 0.90 10.16
C ASP A 694 16.60 1.84 11.37
N ALA A 695 16.23 3.10 11.18
CA ALA A 695 15.98 4.04 12.28
C ALA A 695 14.82 3.59 13.19
N ARG A 696 13.73 3.07 12.60
CA ARG A 696 12.60 2.50 13.37
C ARG A 696 13.06 1.37 14.28
N VAL A 697 13.90 0.46 13.78
CA VAL A 697 14.43 -0.65 14.60
C VAL A 697 15.43 -0.16 15.64
N ILE A 698 16.43 0.62 15.23
CA ILE A 698 17.56 0.98 16.09
C ILE A 698 17.08 1.86 17.25
N ASN A 699 16.39 2.97 16.94
CA ASN A 699 16.02 3.94 17.97
C ASN A 699 14.98 3.34 18.93
N MET A 700 14.02 2.57 18.44
CA MET A 700 13.03 1.92 19.29
C MET A 700 13.70 0.90 20.25
N LEU A 701 14.61 0.07 19.77
CA LEU A 701 15.27 -0.94 20.61
C LEU A 701 16.35 -0.36 21.54
N GLN A 702 17.03 0.71 21.14
CA GLN A 702 17.92 1.47 22.02
C GLN A 702 17.20 1.98 23.28
N ASN A 703 15.90 2.24 23.18
CA ASN A 703 15.09 2.70 24.30
C ASN A 703 14.44 1.56 25.10
N SER A 704 14.53 0.30 24.66
CA SER A 704 14.05 -0.84 25.43
C SER A 704 15.11 -1.36 26.41
N GLU A 705 14.84 -1.24 27.71
CA GLU A 705 15.65 -1.88 28.75
C GLU A 705 15.59 -3.40 28.63
N ARG A 706 14.41 -3.94 28.38
CA ARG A 706 14.20 -5.38 28.23
C ARG A 706 14.98 -5.96 27.07
N PHE A 707 15.04 -5.27 25.93
CA PHE A 707 15.88 -5.67 24.80
C PHE A 707 17.34 -5.84 25.25
N SER A 708 17.84 -4.83 25.96
CA SER A 708 19.22 -4.80 26.45
C SER A 708 19.49 -5.95 27.43
N GLU A 709 18.53 -6.30 28.28
CA GLU A 709 18.61 -7.45 29.19
C GLU A 709 18.60 -8.79 28.44
N VAL A 710 17.70 -8.94 27.47
CA VAL A 710 17.51 -10.17 26.69
C VAL A 710 18.73 -10.51 25.84
N PHE A 711 19.43 -9.51 25.32
CA PHE A 711 20.69 -9.67 24.57
C PHE A 711 21.94 -9.47 25.43
N ASN A 712 21.78 -9.14 26.71
CA ASN A 712 22.87 -8.89 27.66
C ASN A 712 23.85 -7.81 27.18
N CYS A 713 23.30 -6.69 26.68
CA CYS A 713 24.05 -5.56 26.15
C CYS A 713 24.61 -4.68 27.28
N SER A 714 25.90 -4.40 27.22
CA SER A 714 26.57 -3.54 28.20
C SER A 714 26.09 -2.09 28.06
N VAL A 715 25.93 -1.38 29.19
CA VAL A 715 25.57 0.04 29.19
C VAL A 715 26.63 0.83 28.39
N GLY A 716 26.17 1.66 27.45
CA GLY A 716 27.00 2.42 26.54
C GLY A 716 27.39 1.70 25.23
N SER A 717 26.96 0.45 25.03
CA SER A 717 27.05 -0.21 23.71
C SER A 717 26.13 0.46 22.70
N GLY A 718 26.35 0.21 21.40
CA GLY A 718 25.59 0.83 20.31
C GLY A 718 24.07 0.70 20.45
N MET A 719 23.58 -0.40 21.04
CA MET A 719 22.17 -0.68 21.24
C MET A 719 21.69 -0.53 22.70
N ASN A 720 22.55 -0.08 23.63
CA ASN A 720 22.15 0.19 25.02
C ASN A 720 22.72 1.54 25.51
N PRO A 721 22.24 2.68 24.97
CA PRO A 721 22.69 4.00 25.37
C PRO A 721 22.33 4.32 26.83
N ILE A 722 23.12 5.20 27.44
CA ILE A 722 22.91 5.66 28.83
C ILE A 722 21.59 6.43 28.97
N HIS A 723 21.26 7.24 27.96
CA HIS A 723 20.06 8.08 27.97
C HIS A 723 18.99 7.44 27.08
N LYS A 724 17.90 6.99 27.70
CA LYS A 724 16.71 6.42 27.05
C LYS A 724 15.51 7.34 27.28
N CYS A 725 14.64 7.45 26.29
CA CYS A 725 13.33 8.08 26.39
C CYS A 725 12.33 7.10 26.99
N ALA A 726 11.59 7.53 28.01
CA ALA A 726 10.47 6.79 28.56
C ALA A 726 9.17 7.47 28.11
N TYR A 727 8.53 6.95 27.06
CA TYR A 727 7.23 7.48 26.62
C TYR A 727 6.07 6.70 27.26
N TYR A 728 6.01 5.40 27.00
CA TYR A 728 4.96 4.50 27.48
C TYR A 728 5.62 3.35 28.26
N ASP A 729 6.41 3.68 29.28
CA ASP A 729 7.30 2.75 30.00
C ASP A 729 7.04 2.77 31.50
#